data_AF-A0A2N9MNY3-F1
#
_entry.id   AF-A0A2N9MNY3-F1
#
_cell.length_a   1.000
_cell.length_b   1.000
_cell.length_c   1.000
_cell.angle_alpha   90.00
_cell.angle_beta   90.00
_cell.angle_gamma   90.00
#
_symmetry.space_group_name_H-M   'P 1'
#
loop_
_entity.id
_entity.type
_entity.pdbx_description
1 polymer ?
#
loop_
_entity_poly.entity_id
_entity_poly.type
_entity_poly.pdbx_seq_one_letter_code
_entity_poly.pdbx_strand_id
1 'polypeptide(L)'
;MPNPWVSGAKLPRGPAAVLAALHLADPRADLLASLTEREWKEALDFSNRSQLTISLHAFAPERTAGDLRNNRERLRLTEELYRALAAHLRESGIEFLALKGLTQCPDFIARPEIRAQYDIDLFVPREQVMAAAEAVQSLGFQPLEDMERFPTDHLPALIRKTGWEWRGDFYDTEMPLAVELHFRFWNEQVEKLAVPDVEEFWSRRVIRTVAGIAMPALSRADALGYTALHLLRHLLRGSERPFHVYELACFLNAHAADEEFWDAWRALHSPQFRRCQAVAFRLAAEWFGCALGTVAQEEVDQLPAATQAWFEAFGTSTANRLFAASKPELWLHLSLLDSRRDAWSVVRRRLLPASLPGAVDAIYIPESEMKWHRRALKGARYAAYVATRLQHHVAALAPTLRCGALWWWKTNALGTQFWTFLAAAVLYNFALFVFVLLYNLHLMDLFREDFLGVVSSAGTVGCVLGTLPAAAIVRRFGLRSGLVGVIAGTAVLSALRTVVDSRSALAGLAFINGINFSVWAVLMAPTIAGAVEEKRRPTAFSVFFAVMFAVGIAGGWVGGKLPLWVHGKQPALLLAAALGALAILPALRLRPTAAAPEGSRIYPRSPFLLRYLIPFALWNLATGSFNPFFNAYFARLRFPVERIGLIFSGSQLTQVVTVLLAPLVFRKAGLVNGIVWMMAATACGLGGLAAQPGAAAVLAYVAYMAFQWMSEPGLSTLLMNQVAERERGGASALNYLVAFSAQALAAWGSGALLARFGYGAVLAGAAGLALAAAGLFQVLLGHRNSEGSLRRARDPEAAASSS
;
A
#
# COMPACT_ATOMS: atom_id res chain seq x y z
N MET A 1 21.56 12.65 11.20
CA MET A 1 21.04 12.96 9.85
C MET A 1 21.59 14.32 9.42
N PRO A 2 21.85 14.57 8.12
CA PRO A 2 22.27 15.90 7.66
C PRO A 2 21.11 16.90 7.81
N ASN A 3 21.44 18.17 8.07
CA ASN A 3 20.46 19.24 8.25
C ASN A 3 19.62 19.46 6.97
N PRO A 4 18.31 19.18 6.98
CA PRO A 4 17.50 19.21 5.76
C PRO A 4 17.17 20.63 5.28
N TRP A 5 17.42 21.64 6.11
CA TRP A 5 17.03 23.03 5.86
C TRP A 5 18.06 23.81 5.04
N VAL A 6 19.25 23.25 4.80
CA VAL A 6 20.35 23.94 4.07
C VAL A 6 20.16 23.93 2.55
N SER A 7 19.70 22.82 1.98
CA SER A 7 19.72 22.60 0.52
C SER A 7 18.46 21.92 -0.04
N GLY A 8 17.48 21.57 0.79
CA GLY A 8 16.33 20.75 0.37
C GLY A 8 14.94 21.30 0.70
N ALA A 9 14.83 22.34 1.54
CA ALA A 9 13.53 22.82 2.00
C ALA A 9 12.91 23.83 1.01
N LYS A 10 11.64 23.62 0.65
CA LYS A 10 10.83 24.60 -0.12
C LYS A 10 10.40 25.80 0.74
N LEU A 11 11.27 26.27 1.62
CA LEU A 11 11.03 27.39 2.52
C LEU A 11 11.75 28.64 2.00
N PRO A 12 11.23 29.85 2.29
CA PRO A 12 12.00 31.07 2.10
C PRO A 12 13.29 31.04 2.95
N ARG A 13 14.31 31.82 2.55
CA ARG A 13 15.65 31.78 3.17
C ARG A 13 15.63 32.09 4.66
N GLY A 14 14.84 33.06 5.11
CA GLY A 14 14.71 33.39 6.54
C GLY A 14 14.20 32.22 7.41
N PRO A 15 12.99 31.69 7.17
CA PRO A 15 12.47 30.50 7.84
C PRO A 15 13.40 29.28 7.78
N ALA A 16 14.01 29.02 6.61
CA ALA A 16 14.97 27.93 6.47
C ALA A 16 16.19 28.13 7.38
N ALA A 17 16.74 29.35 7.45
CA ALA A 17 17.87 29.67 8.32
C ALA A 17 17.52 29.54 9.82
N VAL A 18 16.29 29.91 10.23
CA VAL A 18 15.82 29.71 11.62
C VAL A 18 15.81 28.23 11.99
N LEU A 19 15.21 27.38 11.16
CA LEU A 19 15.17 25.93 11.42
C LEU A 19 16.56 25.29 11.33
N ALA A 20 17.39 25.74 10.39
CA ALA A 20 18.75 25.25 10.22
C ALA A 20 19.65 25.60 11.42
N ALA A 21 19.52 26.81 11.98
CA ALA A 21 20.28 27.24 13.15
C ALA A 21 19.91 26.44 14.41
N LEU A 22 18.64 26.06 14.56
CA LEU A 22 18.12 25.29 15.69
C LEU A 22 18.33 23.76 15.56
N HIS A 23 18.94 23.29 14.48
CA HIS A 23 19.25 21.87 14.31
C HIS A 23 20.31 21.42 15.32
N LEU A 24 20.03 20.38 16.10
CA LEU A 24 20.83 19.99 17.27
C LEU A 24 22.17 19.32 16.88
N ALA A 25 22.19 18.50 15.83
CA ALA A 25 23.41 17.80 15.42
C ALA A 25 24.30 18.57 14.42
N ASP A 26 23.75 19.59 13.77
CA ASP A 26 24.43 20.36 12.71
C ASP A 26 23.83 21.78 12.66
N PRO A 27 24.06 22.61 13.71
CA PRO A 27 23.50 23.95 13.80
C PRO A 27 24.18 24.90 12.79
N ARG A 28 23.38 25.56 11.96
CA ARG A 28 23.86 26.44 10.88
C ARG A 28 23.56 27.92 11.13
N ALA A 29 24.17 28.47 12.19
CA ALA A 29 24.03 29.88 12.56
C ALA A 29 24.63 30.84 11.53
N ASP A 30 25.57 30.38 10.72
CA ASP A 30 26.16 31.13 9.59
C ASP A 30 25.11 31.58 8.58
N LEU A 31 24.03 30.79 8.40
CA LEU A 31 22.94 31.15 7.50
C LEU A 31 22.15 32.37 7.98
N LEU A 32 22.00 32.54 9.30
CA LEU A 32 21.35 33.72 9.90
C LEU A 32 22.18 34.99 9.66
N ALA A 33 23.50 34.90 9.78
CA ALA A 33 24.41 36.03 9.53
C ALA A 33 24.38 36.49 8.06
N SER A 34 24.02 35.60 7.14
CA SER A 34 23.92 35.89 5.70
C SER A 34 22.59 36.51 5.25
N LEU A 35 21.61 36.66 6.17
CA LEU A 35 20.29 37.18 5.84
C LEU A 35 20.32 38.70 5.65
N THR A 36 19.64 39.16 4.61
CA THR A 36 19.31 40.59 4.43
C THR A 36 18.27 41.06 5.45
N GLU A 37 18.11 42.37 5.65
CA GLU A 37 17.09 42.92 6.57
C GLU A 37 15.66 42.44 6.24
N ARG A 38 15.34 42.30 4.95
CA ARG A 38 14.04 41.76 4.53
C ARG A 38 13.89 40.30 4.94
N GLU A 39 14.90 39.47 4.70
CA GLU A 39 14.88 38.05 5.06
C GLU A 39 14.87 37.87 6.59
N TRP A 40 15.49 38.77 7.35
CA TRP A 40 15.39 38.82 8.81
C TRP A 40 13.97 39.11 9.29
N LYS A 41 13.27 40.05 8.64
CA LYS A 41 11.85 40.32 8.95
C LYS A 41 10.98 39.08 8.69
N GLU A 42 11.23 38.37 7.60
CA GLU A 42 10.55 37.10 7.28
C GLU A 42 10.90 35.99 8.29
N ALA A 43 12.18 35.91 8.71
CA ALA A 43 12.64 34.97 9.73
C ALA A 43 11.95 35.21 11.09
N LEU A 44 11.85 36.46 11.52
CA LEU A 44 11.21 36.83 12.79
C LEU A 44 9.69 36.64 12.78
N ASP A 45 8.99 36.99 11.68
CA ASP A 45 7.55 36.69 11.56
C ASP A 45 7.30 35.17 11.61
N PHE A 46 8.12 34.38 10.92
CA PHE A 46 8.04 32.93 10.98
C PHE A 46 8.35 32.37 12.37
N SER A 47 9.44 32.81 13.00
CA SER A 47 9.85 32.31 14.32
C SER A 47 8.84 32.69 15.40
N ASN A 48 8.23 33.89 15.32
CA ASN A 48 7.19 34.34 16.24
C ASN A 48 5.93 33.46 16.13
N ARG A 49 5.41 33.26 14.91
CA ARG A 49 4.25 32.39 14.66
C ARG A 49 4.52 30.93 15.02
N SER A 50 5.76 30.50 14.87
CA SER A 50 6.22 29.14 15.16
C SER A 50 6.67 28.94 16.61
N GLN A 51 6.69 30.01 17.41
CA GLN A 51 7.14 30.06 18.81
C GLN A 51 8.62 29.70 19.03
N LEU A 52 9.45 29.87 18.01
CA LEU A 52 10.88 29.57 18.03
C LEU A 52 11.75 30.78 18.40
N THR A 53 11.22 32.00 18.43
CA THR A 53 12.02 33.23 18.62
C THR A 53 12.83 33.24 19.92
N ILE A 54 12.25 32.75 21.01
CA ILE A 54 12.95 32.66 22.30
C ILE A 54 14.09 31.64 22.23
N SER A 55 13.87 30.49 21.59
CA SER A 55 14.94 29.49 21.37
C SER A 55 16.02 30.01 20.43
N LEU A 56 15.66 30.84 19.45
CA LEU A 56 16.57 31.48 18.50
C LEU A 56 17.50 32.52 19.16
N HIS A 57 17.16 33.02 20.36
CA HIS A 57 17.97 34.01 21.09
C HIS A 57 19.43 33.57 21.30
N ALA A 58 19.67 32.27 21.47
CA ALA A 58 21.03 31.73 21.61
C ALA A 58 21.91 32.01 20.37
N PHE A 59 21.31 32.19 19.20
CA PHE A 59 22.00 32.40 17.91
C PHE A 59 21.90 33.83 17.40
N ALA A 60 20.90 34.59 17.84
CA ALA A 60 20.62 35.95 17.38
C ALA A 60 20.21 36.88 18.53
N PRO A 61 21.06 37.07 19.56
CA PRO A 61 20.67 37.74 20.80
C PRO A 61 20.27 39.20 20.59
N GLU A 62 20.95 39.92 19.70
CA GLU A 62 20.65 41.33 19.40
C GLU A 62 19.27 41.52 18.76
N ARG A 63 18.82 40.56 17.94
CA ARG A 63 17.54 40.64 17.22
C ARG A 63 16.34 40.25 18.07
N THR A 64 16.53 39.44 19.11
CA THR A 64 15.43 38.87 19.93
C THR A 64 15.48 39.31 21.41
N ALA A 65 16.38 40.21 21.78
CA ALA A 65 16.53 40.67 23.17
C ALA A 65 15.23 41.28 23.73
N GLY A 66 14.45 41.99 22.90
CA GLY A 66 13.14 42.52 23.29
C GLY A 66 12.15 41.42 23.63
N ASP A 67 12.00 40.44 22.73
CA ASP A 67 11.12 39.29 22.90
C ASP A 67 11.46 38.49 24.15
N LEU A 68 12.76 38.27 24.42
CA LEU A 68 13.20 37.57 25.63
C LEU A 68 12.88 38.34 26.91
N ARG A 69 13.06 39.68 26.93
CA ARG A 69 12.69 40.50 28.09
C ARG A 69 11.19 40.41 28.37
N ASN A 70 10.37 40.54 27.33
CA ASN A 70 8.93 40.44 27.47
C ASN A 70 8.50 39.03 27.90
N ASN A 71 9.14 37.98 27.37
CA ASN A 71 8.88 36.59 27.78
C ASN A 71 9.18 36.34 29.26
N ARG A 72 10.24 36.95 29.81
CA ARG A 72 10.55 36.86 31.26
C ARG A 72 9.46 37.47 32.12
N GLU A 73 8.91 38.61 31.72
CA GLU A 73 7.79 39.21 32.44
C GLU A 73 6.52 38.36 32.31
N ARG A 74 6.25 37.84 31.11
CA ARG A 74 5.15 36.88 30.90
C ARG A 74 5.31 35.60 31.73
N LEU A 75 6.54 35.10 31.89
CA LEU A 75 6.84 33.97 32.75
C LEU A 75 6.48 34.28 34.21
N ARG A 76 6.88 35.45 34.73
CA ARG A 76 6.51 35.90 36.09
C ARG A 76 4.99 35.88 36.29
N LEU A 77 4.24 36.45 35.35
CA LEU A 77 2.76 36.45 35.37
C LEU A 77 2.17 35.03 35.28
N THR A 78 2.80 34.16 34.48
CA THR A 78 2.39 32.75 34.34
C THR A 78 2.60 32.00 35.66
N GLU A 79 3.72 32.19 36.34
CA GLU A 79 4.01 31.58 37.64
C GLU A 79 3.02 32.05 38.72
N GLU A 80 2.69 33.35 38.76
CA GLU A 80 1.67 33.88 39.66
C GLU A 80 0.30 33.26 39.40
N LEU A 81 -0.07 33.09 38.13
CA LEU A 81 -1.33 32.46 37.77
C LEU A 81 -1.35 30.96 38.14
N TYR A 82 -0.26 30.22 37.94
CA TYR A 82 -0.15 28.84 38.41
C TYR A 82 -0.34 28.72 39.93
N ARG A 83 0.29 29.61 40.70
CA ARG A 83 0.13 29.66 42.17
C ARG A 83 -1.32 29.94 42.57
N ALA A 84 -1.95 30.93 41.93
CA ALA A 84 -3.34 31.30 42.21
C ALA A 84 -4.32 30.15 41.86
N LEU A 85 -4.18 29.55 40.68
CA LEU A 85 -5.01 28.40 40.27
C LEU A 85 -4.81 27.21 41.19
N ALA A 86 -3.57 26.87 41.53
CA ALA A 86 -3.27 25.74 42.38
C ALA A 86 -3.82 25.90 43.81
N ALA A 87 -3.72 27.10 44.38
CA ALA A 87 -4.31 27.40 45.69
C ALA A 87 -5.84 27.29 45.63
N HIS A 88 -6.45 27.97 44.66
CA HIS A 88 -7.91 28.06 44.56
C HIS A 88 -8.58 26.71 44.27
N LEU A 89 -8.00 25.88 43.39
CA LEU A 89 -8.51 24.54 43.10
C LEU A 89 -8.39 23.62 44.32
N ARG A 90 -7.28 23.69 45.08
CA ARG A 90 -7.10 22.89 46.30
C ARG A 90 -8.05 23.28 47.41
N GLU A 91 -8.25 24.58 47.63
CA GLU A 91 -9.23 25.10 48.59
C GLU A 91 -10.66 24.64 48.25
N SER A 92 -10.95 24.49 46.95
CA SER A 92 -12.22 23.98 46.44
C SER A 92 -12.32 22.45 46.46
N GLY A 93 -11.30 21.73 46.98
CA GLY A 93 -11.27 20.26 47.02
C GLY A 93 -11.11 19.58 45.66
N ILE A 94 -10.62 20.32 44.65
CA ILE A 94 -10.53 19.85 43.27
C ILE A 94 -9.15 19.26 43.00
N GLU A 95 -9.13 17.98 42.61
CA GLU A 95 -7.91 17.33 42.15
C GLU A 95 -7.61 17.70 40.70
N PHE A 96 -6.35 18.00 40.43
CA PHE A 96 -5.92 18.38 39.09
C PHE A 96 -4.46 18.00 38.84
N LEU A 97 -4.06 18.02 37.58
CA LEU A 97 -2.71 17.73 37.12
C LEU A 97 -2.30 18.74 36.04
N ALA A 98 -1.09 19.29 36.13
CA ALA A 98 -0.55 20.16 35.08
C ALA A 98 0.04 19.32 33.93
N LEU A 99 -0.46 19.53 32.72
CA LEU A 99 -0.18 18.67 31.55
C LEU A 99 1.09 19.06 30.80
N LYS A 100 1.25 20.34 30.52
CA LYS A 100 2.36 20.91 29.76
C LYS A 100 2.69 22.31 30.28
N GLY A 101 3.67 22.97 29.67
CA GLY A 101 4.08 24.29 30.10
C GLY A 101 5.32 24.21 30.99
N LEU A 102 5.25 24.85 32.16
CA LEU A 102 6.33 24.83 33.15
C LEU A 102 6.68 23.42 33.65
N THR A 103 5.76 22.44 33.55
CA THR A 103 6.02 21.03 33.89
C THR A 103 7.01 20.34 32.96
N GLN A 104 7.24 20.89 31.77
CA GLN A 104 8.19 20.36 30.80
C GLN A 104 9.63 20.78 31.08
N CYS A 105 9.86 21.70 32.03
CA CYS A 105 11.19 22.04 32.51
C CYS A 105 11.58 21.18 33.73
N PRO A 106 12.85 20.72 33.85
CA PRO A 106 13.96 20.95 32.93
C PRO A 106 14.06 19.91 31.79
N ASP A 107 13.22 18.86 31.79
CA ASP A 107 13.42 17.67 30.96
C ASP A 107 13.37 17.94 29.44
N PHE A 108 12.48 18.81 28.97
CA PHE A 108 12.34 19.16 27.54
C PHE A 108 13.09 20.43 27.18
N ILE A 109 13.05 21.43 28.04
CA ILE A 109 13.77 22.69 27.91
C ILE A 109 14.45 22.99 29.23
N ALA A 110 15.75 23.24 29.19
CA ALA A 110 16.59 23.34 30.38
C ALA A 110 16.13 24.40 31.39
N ARG A 111 15.54 25.51 30.91
CA ARG A 111 15.09 26.62 31.78
C ARG A 111 13.78 27.24 31.30
N PRO A 112 12.89 27.68 32.21
CA PRO A 112 11.59 28.23 31.83
C PRO A 112 11.70 29.58 31.09
N GLU A 113 12.75 30.38 31.31
CA GLU A 113 12.90 31.71 30.68
C GLU A 113 13.11 31.64 29.17
N ILE A 114 13.60 30.49 28.67
CA ILE A 114 13.84 30.23 27.25
C ILE A 114 12.70 29.45 26.59
N ARG A 115 11.56 29.33 27.27
CA ARG A 115 10.35 28.67 26.81
C ARG A 115 9.20 29.68 26.75
N ALA A 116 8.52 29.77 25.61
CA ALA A 116 7.32 30.59 25.50
C ALA A 116 6.07 29.80 25.93
N GLN A 117 5.17 30.42 26.68
CA GLN A 117 3.90 29.82 27.10
C GLN A 117 2.73 30.80 26.92
N TYR A 118 1.62 30.29 26.38
CA TYR A 118 0.44 31.08 26.00
C TYR A 118 -0.86 30.57 26.61
N ASP A 119 -0.84 29.34 27.12
CA ASP A 119 -1.95 28.61 27.71
C ASP A 119 -1.48 27.85 28.97
N ILE A 120 -2.40 27.62 29.90
CA ILE A 120 -2.22 26.74 31.06
C ILE A 120 -3.17 25.56 30.90
N ASP A 121 -2.60 24.38 30.70
CA ASP A 121 -3.35 23.15 30.48
C ASP A 121 -3.35 22.30 31.74
N LEU A 122 -4.55 22.15 32.31
CA LEU A 122 -4.79 21.34 33.49
C LEU A 122 -5.69 20.16 33.11
N PHE A 123 -5.32 18.97 33.52
CA PHE A 123 -6.21 17.82 33.53
C PHE A 123 -6.99 17.79 34.84
N VAL A 124 -8.30 17.60 34.74
CA VAL A 124 -9.21 17.42 35.86
C VAL A 124 -10.06 16.17 35.58
N PRO A 125 -10.28 15.28 36.56
CA PRO A 125 -11.19 14.15 36.39
C PRO A 125 -12.58 14.60 35.91
N ARG A 126 -13.20 13.79 35.06
CA ARG A 126 -14.44 14.17 34.34
C ARG A 126 -15.57 14.56 35.28
N GLU A 127 -15.64 13.93 36.44
CA GLU A 127 -16.59 14.17 37.51
C GLU A 127 -16.42 15.54 38.19
N GLN A 128 -15.22 16.12 38.17
CA GLN A 128 -14.89 17.40 38.82
C GLN A 128 -14.72 18.56 37.83
N VAL A 129 -14.66 18.30 36.53
CA VAL A 129 -14.31 19.32 35.53
C VAL A 129 -15.25 20.52 35.51
N MET A 130 -16.55 20.33 35.77
CA MET A 130 -17.51 21.43 35.84
C MET A 130 -17.31 22.30 37.09
N ALA A 131 -17.08 21.67 38.25
CA ALA A 131 -16.74 22.40 39.48
C ALA A 131 -15.40 23.16 39.33
N ALA A 132 -14.44 22.58 38.60
CA ALA A 132 -13.18 23.25 38.27
C ALA A 132 -13.39 24.47 37.38
N ALA A 133 -14.28 24.37 36.39
CA ALA A 133 -14.64 25.50 35.55
C ALA A 133 -15.29 26.62 36.36
N GLU A 134 -16.18 26.30 37.31
CA GLU A 134 -16.80 27.29 38.20
C GLU A 134 -15.77 27.96 39.12
N ALA A 135 -14.85 27.18 39.71
CA ALA A 135 -13.75 27.70 40.53
C ALA A 135 -12.88 28.67 39.72
N VAL A 136 -12.43 28.28 38.52
CA VAL A 136 -11.63 29.16 37.66
C VAL A 136 -12.42 30.40 37.22
N GLN A 137 -13.71 30.29 36.95
CA GLN A 137 -14.57 31.44 36.63
C GLN A 137 -14.69 32.44 37.79
N SER A 138 -14.69 31.96 39.05
CA SER A 138 -14.70 32.84 40.22
C SER A 138 -13.46 33.73 40.32
N LEU A 139 -12.35 33.35 39.67
CA LEU A 139 -11.13 34.15 39.54
C LEU A 139 -11.18 35.19 38.39
N GLY A 140 -12.38 35.45 37.86
CA GLY A 140 -12.65 36.42 36.81
C GLY A 140 -12.43 35.91 35.38
N PHE A 141 -12.29 34.60 35.20
CA PHE A 141 -12.22 33.99 33.87
C PHE A 141 -13.62 33.75 33.29
N GLN A 142 -13.72 33.75 31.97
CA GLN A 142 -14.97 33.50 31.24
C GLN A 142 -14.73 32.51 30.10
N PRO A 143 -15.71 31.64 29.78
CA PRO A 143 -15.60 30.73 28.65
C PRO A 143 -15.58 31.46 27.31
N LEU A 144 -14.81 30.92 26.38
CA LEU A 144 -14.86 31.24 24.96
C LEU A 144 -16.11 30.62 24.31
N GLU A 145 -17.15 31.43 24.12
CA GLU A 145 -18.54 31.07 23.71
C GLU A 145 -18.69 30.25 22.40
N ASP A 146 -17.64 30.07 21.59
CA ASP A 146 -17.73 29.38 20.28
C ASP A 146 -17.08 27.98 20.24
N MET A 147 -16.57 27.47 21.36
CA MET A 147 -15.90 26.16 21.44
C MET A 147 -16.83 24.98 21.78
N GLU A 148 -18.09 25.24 22.15
CA GLU A 148 -19.05 24.21 22.58
C GLU A 148 -19.42 23.17 21.51
N ARG A 149 -19.22 23.51 20.23
CA ARG A 149 -19.71 22.71 19.08
C ARG A 149 -18.70 21.67 18.56
N PHE A 150 -17.49 21.62 19.10
CA PHE A 150 -16.47 20.64 18.68
C PHE A 150 -16.28 19.54 19.73
N PRO A 151 -16.12 18.26 19.33
CA PRO A 151 -15.66 17.23 20.25
C PRO A 151 -14.19 17.52 20.63
N THR A 152 -14.00 18.26 21.71
CA THR A 152 -12.69 18.60 22.29
C THR A 152 -12.37 17.70 23.47
N ASP A 153 -11.10 17.70 23.86
CA ASP A 153 -10.58 16.95 25.01
C ASP A 153 -10.66 17.77 26.32
N HIS A 154 -11.09 19.02 26.17
CA HIS A 154 -11.19 20.04 27.20
C HIS A 154 -12.49 20.85 27.05
N LEU A 155 -12.91 21.49 28.13
CA LEU A 155 -13.95 22.52 28.09
C LEU A 155 -13.51 23.72 27.25
N PRO A 156 -14.43 24.57 26.76
CA PRO A 156 -14.07 25.86 26.17
C PRO A 156 -12.99 26.56 26.99
N ALA A 157 -11.94 27.04 26.32
CA ALA A 157 -10.84 27.71 27.00
C ALA A 157 -11.38 28.90 27.82
N LEU A 158 -10.89 29.04 29.05
CA LEU A 158 -11.30 30.07 29.98
C LEU A 158 -10.30 31.22 29.89
N ILE A 159 -10.80 32.45 29.74
CA ILE A 159 -9.94 33.62 29.54
C ILE A 159 -10.44 34.83 30.32
N ARG A 160 -9.52 35.72 30.72
CA ARG A 160 -9.89 37.02 31.27
C ARG A 160 -10.17 38.00 30.13
N LYS A 161 -11.42 38.48 30.02
CA LYS A 161 -11.83 39.49 29.03
C LYS A 161 -11.36 40.88 29.49
N THR A 162 -10.09 41.21 29.25
CA THR A 162 -9.46 42.48 29.66
C THR A 162 -9.66 43.65 28.69
N GLY A 163 -10.33 43.42 27.56
CA GLY A 163 -10.39 44.38 26.46
C GLY A 163 -9.11 44.45 25.61
N TRP A 164 -8.14 43.55 25.85
CA TRP A 164 -6.92 43.47 25.05
C TRP A 164 -7.21 43.17 23.57
N GLU A 165 -6.45 43.80 22.67
CA GLU A 165 -6.57 43.60 21.22
C GLU A 165 -5.21 43.22 20.64
N TRP A 166 -5.21 42.41 19.57
CA TRP A 166 -3.98 42.00 18.90
C TRP A 166 -3.24 43.19 18.28
N ARG A 167 -2.03 43.49 18.78
CA ARG A 167 -1.17 44.60 18.33
C ARG A 167 0.01 44.18 17.45
N GLY A 168 0.10 42.90 17.09
CA GLY A 168 1.20 42.36 16.27
C GLY A 168 2.43 41.89 17.05
N ASP A 169 2.41 41.97 18.38
CA ASP A 169 3.46 41.45 19.26
C ASP A 169 3.01 40.13 19.89
N PHE A 170 3.73 39.05 19.59
CA PHE A 170 3.46 37.72 20.15
C PHE A 170 3.87 37.63 21.62
N TYR A 171 4.79 38.48 22.08
CA TYR A 171 5.30 38.48 23.44
C TYR A 171 4.73 39.62 24.29
N ASP A 172 3.63 40.24 23.85
CA ASP A 172 2.95 41.32 24.58
C ASP A 172 2.65 40.89 26.03
N THR A 173 3.13 41.67 26.99
CA THR A 173 2.98 41.38 28.43
C THR A 173 1.55 41.53 28.91
N GLU A 174 0.72 42.30 28.21
CA GLU A 174 -0.70 42.50 28.53
C GLU A 174 -1.61 41.42 27.94
N MET A 175 -1.08 40.57 27.04
CA MET A 175 -1.88 39.52 26.39
C MET A 175 -2.34 38.46 27.41
N PRO A 176 -3.66 38.30 27.62
CA PRO A 176 -4.19 37.37 28.62
C PRO A 176 -3.87 35.90 28.31
N LEU A 177 -3.51 35.15 29.35
CA LEU A 177 -3.33 33.69 29.27
C LEU A 177 -4.67 32.98 29.32
N ALA A 178 -4.83 31.96 28.47
CA ALA A 178 -5.96 31.06 28.52
C ALA A 178 -5.71 29.91 29.50
N VAL A 179 -6.76 29.44 30.18
CA VAL A 179 -6.76 28.24 31.02
C VAL A 179 -7.62 27.18 30.32
N GLU A 180 -7.02 26.04 29.99
CA GLU A 180 -7.69 24.91 29.36
C GLU A 180 -7.86 23.77 30.37
N LEU A 181 -9.11 23.42 30.66
CA LEU A 181 -9.47 22.32 31.56
C LEU A 181 -9.77 21.07 30.74
N HIS A 182 -8.78 20.19 30.63
CA HIS A 182 -8.85 18.90 29.96
C HIS A 182 -9.51 17.86 30.88
N PHE A 183 -10.36 17.02 30.31
CA PHE A 183 -11.01 15.89 31.02
C PHE A 183 -10.71 14.55 30.34
N ARG A 184 -9.86 14.57 29.31
CA ARG A 184 -9.44 13.41 28.52
C ARG A 184 -8.04 13.67 27.96
N PHE A 185 -7.17 12.67 27.98
CA PHE A 185 -5.81 12.81 27.42
C PHE A 185 -5.78 12.64 25.89
N TRP A 186 -6.62 11.75 25.34
CA TRP A 186 -6.65 11.44 23.90
C TRP A 186 -8.05 11.11 23.38
N ASN A 187 -8.39 11.62 22.19
CA ASN A 187 -9.69 11.38 21.56
C ASN A 187 -9.66 10.30 20.48
N GLU A 188 -9.81 9.05 20.88
CA GLU A 188 -9.83 7.91 19.95
C GLU A 188 -10.96 8.02 18.92
N GLN A 189 -12.11 8.59 19.29
CA GLN A 189 -13.26 8.71 18.39
C GLN A 189 -13.00 9.68 17.24
N VAL A 190 -12.25 10.74 17.52
CA VAL A 190 -11.86 11.75 16.54
C VAL A 190 -10.67 11.24 15.73
N GLU A 191 -9.56 10.85 16.36
CA GLU A 191 -8.37 10.47 15.59
C GLU A 191 -8.37 9.04 15.08
N LYS A 192 -9.32 8.20 15.48
CA LYS A 192 -9.42 6.79 15.05
C LYS A 192 -8.17 5.95 15.32
N LEU A 193 -7.38 6.40 16.29
CA LEU A 193 -6.19 5.72 16.81
C LEU A 193 -6.47 5.41 18.27
N ALA A 194 -6.54 4.11 18.61
CA ALA A 194 -6.76 3.66 19.97
C ALA A 194 -5.45 3.70 20.77
N VAL A 195 -5.49 4.34 21.93
CA VAL A 195 -4.36 4.51 22.84
C VAL A 195 -4.89 4.40 24.29
N PRO A 196 -5.37 3.22 24.71
CA PRO A 196 -6.02 3.06 26.02
C PRO A 196 -5.07 3.34 27.20
N ASP A 197 -3.77 3.20 26.98
CA ASP A 197 -2.69 3.46 27.95
C ASP A 197 -2.78 4.84 28.62
N VAL A 198 -3.34 5.84 27.94
CA VAL A 198 -3.39 7.21 28.47
C VAL A 198 -4.31 7.34 29.69
N GLU A 199 -5.23 6.40 29.91
CA GLU A 199 -6.12 6.40 31.09
C GLU A 199 -5.34 6.10 32.38
N GLU A 200 -4.18 5.44 32.29
CA GLU A 200 -3.31 5.18 33.44
C GLU A 200 -2.47 6.40 33.86
N PHE A 201 -2.40 7.45 33.03
CA PHE A 201 -1.60 8.64 33.34
C PHE A 201 -2.03 9.32 34.64
N TRP A 202 -3.33 9.28 34.94
CA TRP A 202 -3.87 9.84 36.18
C TRP A 202 -3.35 9.11 37.43
N SER A 203 -3.31 7.78 37.41
CA SER A 203 -2.86 6.98 38.55
C SER A 203 -1.35 7.02 38.72
N ARG A 204 -0.59 7.20 37.63
CA ARG A 204 0.88 7.30 37.62
C ARG A 204 1.42 8.73 37.80
N ARG A 205 0.56 9.70 38.12
CA ARG A 205 0.97 11.09 38.36
C ARG A 205 2.00 11.20 39.48
N VAL A 206 2.93 12.13 39.32
CA VAL A 206 3.98 12.42 40.30
C VAL A 206 3.90 13.86 40.76
N ILE A 207 4.49 14.17 41.91
CA ILE A 207 4.61 15.55 42.37
C ILE A 207 5.90 16.15 41.82
N ARG A 208 5.79 17.27 41.11
CA ARG A 208 6.93 18.07 40.62
C ARG A 208 6.83 19.49 41.15
N THR A 209 7.97 20.17 41.25
CA THR A 209 7.99 21.61 41.57
C THR A 209 7.75 22.41 40.31
N VAL A 210 6.66 23.17 40.26
CA VAL A 210 6.22 24.00 39.14
C VAL A 210 5.98 25.40 39.69
N ALA A 211 6.57 26.45 39.08
CA ALA A 211 6.47 27.82 39.61
C ALA A 211 6.80 27.92 41.11
N GLY A 212 7.79 27.16 41.59
CA GLY A 212 8.20 27.11 43.00
C GLY A 212 7.19 26.47 43.96
N ILE A 213 6.16 25.78 43.47
CA ILE A 213 5.19 25.04 44.30
C ILE A 213 5.13 23.56 43.90
N ALA A 214 4.93 22.67 44.87
CA ALA A 214 4.74 21.24 44.61
C ALA A 214 3.36 21.02 43.98
N MET A 215 3.29 20.43 42.78
CA MET A 215 2.07 20.19 42.02
C MET A 215 2.06 18.81 41.35
N PRO A 216 0.89 18.17 41.19
CA PRO A 216 0.77 16.96 40.39
C PRO A 216 1.08 17.24 38.91
N ALA A 217 1.92 16.40 38.33
CA ALA A 217 2.36 16.42 36.94
C ALA A 217 2.51 14.98 36.41
N LEU A 218 2.66 14.83 35.11
CA LEU A 218 2.91 13.53 34.50
C LEU A 218 4.28 12.97 34.93
N SER A 219 4.36 11.63 35.06
CA SER A 219 5.65 10.94 35.15
C SER A 219 6.50 11.26 33.92
N ARG A 220 7.83 11.09 33.97
CA ARG A 220 8.70 11.46 32.83
C ARG A 220 8.31 10.71 31.54
N ALA A 221 8.04 9.41 31.65
CA ALA A 221 7.63 8.58 30.51
C ALA A 221 6.25 9.03 29.97
N ASP A 222 5.27 9.27 30.85
CA ASP A 222 3.93 9.71 30.44
C ASP A 222 3.95 11.14 29.86
N ALA A 223 4.85 12.01 30.36
CA ALA A 223 5.05 13.36 29.82
C ALA A 223 5.60 13.32 28.38
N LEU A 224 6.55 12.42 28.10
CA LEU A 224 7.03 12.16 26.73
C LEU A 224 5.87 11.64 25.86
N GLY A 225 5.12 10.66 26.35
CA GLY A 225 3.98 10.07 25.65
C GLY A 225 2.90 11.10 25.32
N TYR A 226 2.50 11.92 26.30
CA TYR A 226 1.53 12.99 26.12
C TYR A 226 2.03 14.06 25.15
N THR A 227 3.29 14.50 25.27
CA THR A 227 3.88 15.49 24.36
C THR A 227 3.92 14.98 22.91
N ALA A 228 4.27 13.70 22.72
CA ALA A 228 4.27 13.07 21.41
C ALA A 228 2.85 12.94 20.82
N LEU A 229 1.84 12.58 21.62
CA LEU A 229 0.43 12.57 21.17
C LEU A 229 -0.08 13.97 20.87
N HIS A 230 0.25 14.94 21.70
CA HIS A 230 -0.11 16.33 21.49
C HIS A 230 0.43 16.82 20.15
N LEU A 231 1.71 16.57 19.87
CA LEU A 231 2.32 16.88 18.58
C LEU A 231 1.66 16.09 17.43
N LEU A 232 1.43 14.79 17.59
CA LEU A 232 0.77 13.95 16.58
C LEU A 232 -0.63 14.48 16.25
N ARG A 233 -1.45 14.84 17.25
CA ARG A 233 -2.77 15.46 17.06
C ARG A 233 -2.66 16.71 16.20
N HIS A 234 -1.72 17.58 16.51
CA HIS A 234 -1.52 18.79 15.73
C HIS A 234 -1.04 18.49 14.31
N LEU A 235 -0.13 17.53 14.13
CA LEU A 235 0.36 17.07 12.83
C LEU A 235 -0.78 16.53 11.96
N LEU A 236 -1.59 15.61 12.48
CA LEU A 236 -2.72 14.99 11.76
C LEU A 236 -3.80 16.00 11.41
N ARG A 237 -4.01 17.02 12.27
CA ARG A 237 -4.94 18.13 12.03
C ARG A 237 -4.35 19.23 11.16
N GLY A 238 -3.06 19.19 10.88
CA GLY A 238 -2.36 20.22 10.14
C GLY A 238 -2.32 21.57 10.86
N SER A 239 -1.93 21.53 12.12
CA SER A 239 -1.80 22.69 13.03
C SER A 239 -0.55 22.61 13.90
N GLU A 240 0.42 21.77 13.52
CA GLU A 240 1.70 21.62 14.20
C GLU A 240 2.50 22.93 14.18
N ARG A 241 3.10 23.23 15.33
CA ARG A 241 4.02 24.37 15.50
C ARG A 241 5.44 23.81 15.57
N PRO A 242 6.40 24.36 14.80
CA PRO A 242 7.79 23.93 14.88
C PRO A 242 8.38 23.90 16.29
N PHE A 243 7.94 24.80 17.19
CA PHE A 243 8.36 24.75 18.59
C PHE A 243 8.03 23.44 19.31
N HIS A 244 6.84 22.85 19.12
CA HIS A 244 6.52 21.56 19.75
C HIS A 244 7.43 20.41 19.24
N VAL A 245 7.85 20.49 17.97
CA VAL A 245 8.79 19.52 17.39
C VAL A 245 10.20 19.74 17.98
N TYR A 246 10.61 21.00 18.13
CA TYR A 246 11.89 21.37 18.74
C TYR A 246 11.99 20.97 20.21
N GLU A 247 10.94 21.24 21.00
CA GLU A 247 10.84 20.86 22.41
C GLU A 247 10.97 19.34 22.59
N LEU A 248 10.27 18.57 21.75
CA LEU A 248 10.40 17.11 21.74
C LEU A 248 11.81 16.66 21.32
N ALA A 249 12.40 17.31 20.31
CA ALA A 249 13.76 17.01 19.86
C ALA A 249 14.79 17.22 20.98
N CYS A 250 14.65 18.29 21.76
CA CYS A 250 15.51 18.57 22.92
C CYS A 250 15.42 17.47 23.98
N PHE A 251 14.21 17.01 24.32
CA PHE A 251 14.01 15.90 25.25
C PHE A 251 14.71 14.62 24.75
N LEU A 252 14.44 14.25 23.49
CA LEU A 252 14.96 13.02 22.88
C LEU A 252 16.49 13.04 22.84
N ASN A 253 17.07 14.18 22.47
CA ASN A 253 18.51 14.34 22.40
C ASN A 253 19.17 14.26 23.79
N ALA A 254 18.56 14.88 24.82
CA ALA A 254 19.09 14.88 26.18
C ALA A 254 19.05 13.48 26.84
N HIS A 255 18.11 12.63 26.45
CA HIS A 255 17.90 11.30 27.03
C HIS A 255 18.30 10.15 26.08
N ALA A 256 18.98 10.43 24.96
CA ALA A 256 19.30 9.40 23.97
C ALA A 256 20.17 8.26 24.53
N ALA A 257 21.03 8.55 25.50
CA ALA A 257 21.91 7.57 26.15
C ALA A 257 21.34 6.98 27.46
N ASP A 258 20.12 7.34 27.86
CA ASP A 258 19.49 6.89 29.10
C ASP A 258 18.76 5.55 28.89
N GLU A 259 19.51 4.45 28.92
CA GLU A 259 18.96 3.09 28.67
C GLU A 259 17.87 2.71 29.67
N GLU A 260 18.04 3.06 30.96
CA GLU A 260 17.06 2.76 32.01
C GLU A 260 15.73 3.46 31.75
N PHE A 261 15.76 4.73 31.33
CA PHE A 261 14.55 5.45 30.92
C PHE A 261 13.85 4.78 29.74
N TRP A 262 14.60 4.37 28.71
CA TRP A 262 14.01 3.76 27.52
C TRP A 262 13.42 2.37 27.77
N ASP A 263 14.02 1.58 28.66
CA ASP A 263 13.47 0.30 29.11
C ASP A 263 12.18 0.49 29.91
N ALA A 264 12.16 1.46 30.84
CA ALA A 264 10.96 1.82 31.57
C ALA A 264 9.85 2.33 30.64
N TRP A 265 10.19 3.19 29.68
CA TRP A 265 9.26 3.69 28.66
C TRP A 265 8.67 2.56 27.80
N ARG A 266 9.49 1.60 27.37
CA ARG A 266 9.06 0.45 26.58
C ARG A 266 8.12 -0.47 27.37
N ALA A 267 8.40 -0.67 28.66
CA ALA A 267 7.58 -1.49 29.54
C ALA A 267 6.22 -0.83 29.85
N LEU A 268 6.18 0.50 29.99
CA LEU A 268 4.97 1.25 30.37
C LEU A 268 3.97 1.48 29.23
N HIS A 269 4.43 1.52 27.98
CA HIS A 269 3.60 1.89 26.84
C HIS A 269 3.39 0.70 25.90
N SER A 270 2.14 0.44 25.51
CA SER A 270 1.78 -0.59 24.53
C SER A 270 2.42 -0.37 23.16
N PRO A 271 2.61 -1.44 22.34
CA PRO A 271 3.14 -1.29 20.98
C PRO A 271 2.35 -0.29 20.11
N GLN A 272 1.02 -0.23 20.27
CA GLN A 272 0.16 0.72 19.56
C GLN A 272 0.45 2.16 19.97
N PHE A 273 0.64 2.40 21.28
CA PHE A 273 0.99 3.70 21.78
C PHE A 273 2.40 4.12 21.33
N ARG A 274 3.38 3.23 21.46
CA ARG A 274 4.77 3.47 21.01
C ARG A 274 4.85 3.76 19.51
N ARG A 275 4.04 3.08 18.67
CA ARG A 275 3.90 3.41 17.23
C ARG A 275 3.44 4.85 17.00
N CYS A 276 2.51 5.37 17.80
CA CYS A 276 2.06 6.77 17.69
C CYS A 276 3.17 7.74 18.09
N GLN A 277 3.92 7.42 19.16
CA GLN A 277 5.03 8.23 19.64
C GLN A 277 6.20 8.24 18.63
N ALA A 278 6.51 7.10 18.02
CA ALA A 278 7.56 6.95 17.01
C ALA A 278 7.37 7.87 15.79
N VAL A 279 6.12 8.18 15.40
CA VAL A 279 5.85 9.18 14.35
C VAL A 279 6.36 10.56 14.74
N ALA A 280 6.11 10.97 15.99
CA ALA A 280 6.58 12.24 16.52
C ALA A 280 8.10 12.25 16.71
N PHE A 281 8.69 11.16 17.18
CA PHE A 281 10.14 11.01 17.36
C PHE A 281 10.87 11.13 16.02
N ARG A 282 10.35 10.46 14.99
CA ARG A 282 10.90 10.57 13.65
C ARG A 282 10.81 12.00 13.10
N LEU A 283 9.68 12.67 13.30
CA LEU A 283 9.52 14.06 12.86
C LEU A 283 10.55 14.97 13.55
N ALA A 284 10.76 14.81 14.86
CA ALA A 284 11.75 15.55 15.64
C ALA A 284 13.18 15.28 15.15
N ALA A 285 13.53 14.00 14.90
CA ALA A 285 14.82 13.60 14.37
C ALA A 285 15.07 14.13 12.95
N GLU A 286 14.05 14.14 12.09
CA GLU A 286 14.16 14.67 10.73
C GLU A 286 14.28 16.19 10.72
N TRP A 287 13.51 16.90 11.56
CA TRP A 287 13.52 18.37 11.57
C TRP A 287 14.70 18.98 12.32
N PHE A 288 15.09 18.41 13.45
CA PHE A 288 16.11 19.02 14.31
C PHE A 288 17.31 18.10 14.58
N GLY A 289 17.37 16.92 13.96
CA GLY A 289 18.54 16.06 14.04
C GLY A 289 18.85 15.53 15.44
N CYS A 290 17.85 15.41 16.32
CA CYS A 290 18.06 14.86 17.65
C CYS A 290 18.54 13.40 17.58
N ALA A 291 19.41 13.01 18.51
CA ALA A 291 19.70 11.61 18.75
C ALA A 291 18.46 10.90 19.36
N LEU A 292 18.26 9.63 18.98
CA LEU A 292 17.24 8.77 19.56
C LEU A 292 17.93 7.65 20.35
N GLY A 293 17.34 7.24 21.47
CA GLY A 293 17.78 6.01 22.14
C GLY A 293 17.56 4.79 21.25
N THR A 294 18.33 3.73 21.48
CA THR A 294 18.30 2.48 20.68
C THR A 294 16.87 1.93 20.54
N VAL A 295 16.17 1.84 21.66
CA VAL A 295 14.77 1.41 21.76
C VAL A 295 13.82 2.30 20.96
N ALA A 296 14.00 3.62 21.02
CA ALA A 296 13.17 4.56 20.28
C ALA A 296 13.44 4.49 18.77
N GLN A 297 14.71 4.30 18.38
CA GLN A 297 15.12 4.12 17.00
C GLN A 297 14.52 2.83 16.40
N GLU A 298 14.52 1.73 17.15
CA GLU A 298 13.87 0.48 16.74
C GLU A 298 12.38 0.68 16.44
N GLU A 299 11.66 1.41 17.29
CA GLU A 299 10.24 1.70 17.09
C GLU A 299 10.00 2.63 15.88
N VAL A 300 10.93 3.57 15.61
CA VAL A 300 10.91 4.40 14.39
C VAL A 300 11.14 3.56 13.14
N ASP A 301 12.07 2.61 13.17
CA ASP A 301 12.39 1.74 12.04
C ASP A 301 11.24 0.74 11.76
N GLN A 302 10.54 0.32 12.81
CA GLN A 302 9.35 -0.56 12.73
C GLN A 302 8.06 0.16 12.28
N LEU A 303 8.10 1.48 12.04
CA LEU A 303 6.94 2.18 11.48
C LEU A 303 6.47 1.52 10.18
N PRO A 304 5.15 1.48 9.91
CA PRO A 304 4.61 0.86 8.71
C PRO A 304 5.28 1.37 7.43
N ALA A 305 5.53 0.49 6.45
CA ALA A 305 6.18 0.87 5.18
C ALA A 305 5.47 2.05 4.47
N ALA A 306 4.14 2.16 4.62
CA ALA A 306 3.38 3.28 4.07
C ALA A 306 3.66 4.60 4.81
N THR A 307 3.86 4.56 6.12
CA THR A 307 4.32 5.70 6.94
C THR A 307 5.76 6.07 6.59
N GLN A 308 6.64 5.07 6.45
CA GLN A 308 8.02 5.27 6.00
C GLN A 308 8.09 6.02 4.66
N ALA A 309 7.33 5.53 3.66
CA ALA A 309 7.24 6.15 2.35
C ALA A 309 6.66 7.58 2.38
N TRP A 310 5.80 7.88 3.37
CA TRP A 310 5.28 9.23 3.56
C TRP A 310 6.38 10.18 4.02
N PHE A 311 7.16 9.82 5.04
CA PHE A 311 8.26 10.66 5.53
C PHE A 311 9.31 10.90 4.44
N GLU A 312 9.71 9.87 3.70
CA GLU A 312 10.63 10.01 2.55
C GLU A 312 10.14 10.96 1.45
N ALA A 313 8.84 11.21 1.35
CA ALA A 313 8.25 12.07 0.34
C ALA A 313 7.87 13.46 0.88
N PHE A 314 7.48 13.54 2.15
CA PHE A 314 6.74 14.67 2.71
C PHE A 314 7.17 15.08 4.13
N GLY A 315 8.17 14.44 4.74
CA GLY A 315 8.54 14.67 6.15
C GLY A 315 8.88 16.13 6.49
N THR A 316 9.47 16.89 5.56
CA THR A 316 9.73 18.34 5.71
C THR A 316 8.62 19.23 5.13
N SER A 317 7.69 18.68 4.37
CA SER A 317 6.67 19.46 3.65
C SER A 317 5.64 20.12 4.56
N THR A 318 5.41 19.54 5.74
CA THR A 318 4.52 20.06 6.78
C THR A 318 5.04 21.39 7.37
N ALA A 319 6.37 21.58 7.43
CA ALA A 319 6.96 22.87 7.79
C ALA A 319 6.62 24.00 6.79
N ASN A 320 6.29 23.64 5.55
CA ASN A 320 6.01 24.58 4.48
C ASN A 320 4.53 25.06 4.43
N ARG A 321 3.69 24.66 5.38
CA ARG A 321 2.25 24.98 5.32
C ARG A 321 1.96 26.48 5.28
N LEU A 322 2.79 27.30 5.93
CA LEU A 322 2.63 28.77 5.90
C LEU A 322 2.79 29.35 4.49
N PHE A 323 3.44 28.61 3.57
CA PHE A 323 3.78 29.10 2.23
C PHE A 323 3.10 28.29 1.10
N ALA A 324 2.57 27.09 1.38
CA ALA A 324 1.95 26.23 0.38
C ALA A 324 0.65 25.58 0.87
N ALA A 325 -0.40 25.64 0.04
CA ALA A 325 -1.68 24.97 0.30
C ALA A 325 -1.62 23.49 -0.10
N SER A 326 -1.28 22.60 0.84
CA SER A 326 -1.45 21.15 0.68
C SER A 326 -1.69 20.47 2.03
N LYS A 327 -2.35 19.30 2.01
CA LYS A 327 -2.64 18.50 3.21
C LYS A 327 -1.96 17.12 3.18
N PRO A 328 -0.62 17.03 3.04
CA PRO A 328 0.09 15.75 2.99
C PRO A 328 -0.17 14.89 4.25
N GLU A 329 -0.38 15.51 5.41
CA GLU A 329 -0.66 14.84 6.68
C GLU A 329 -1.92 13.95 6.66
N LEU A 330 -2.85 14.17 5.71
CA LEU A 330 -4.00 13.27 5.53
C LEU A 330 -3.53 11.85 5.20
N TRP A 331 -2.52 11.72 4.33
CA TRP A 331 -2.00 10.42 3.91
C TRP A 331 -1.20 9.73 5.02
N LEU A 332 -0.52 10.51 5.86
CA LEU A 332 0.08 10.01 7.10
C LEU A 332 -0.98 9.46 8.05
N HIS A 333 -2.10 10.16 8.21
CA HIS A 333 -3.19 9.66 9.05
C HIS A 333 -3.69 8.31 8.52
N LEU A 334 -3.95 8.22 7.21
CA LEU A 334 -4.42 6.99 6.59
C LEU A 334 -3.41 5.83 6.66
N SER A 335 -2.11 6.12 6.69
CA SER A 335 -1.07 5.09 6.83
C SER A 335 -1.01 4.49 8.24
N LEU A 336 -1.59 5.17 9.23
CA LEU A 336 -1.66 4.72 10.61
C LEU A 336 -2.94 3.92 10.94
N LEU A 337 -3.95 3.95 10.06
CA LEU A 337 -5.24 3.29 10.29
C LEU A 337 -5.28 1.88 9.70
N ASP A 338 -5.81 0.93 10.47
CA ASP A 338 -5.97 -0.46 10.02
C ASP A 338 -7.33 -0.70 9.33
N SER A 339 -8.32 0.16 9.60
CA SER A 339 -9.72 0.03 9.15
C SER A 339 -10.05 0.96 7.99
N ARG A 340 -10.59 0.39 6.90
CA ARG A 340 -11.08 1.17 5.73
C ARG A 340 -12.24 2.09 6.08
N ARG A 341 -13.07 1.71 7.06
CA ARG A 341 -14.21 2.51 7.52
C ARG A 341 -13.72 3.78 8.22
N ASP A 342 -12.71 3.65 9.06
CA ASP A 342 -12.11 4.76 9.80
C ASP A 342 -11.31 5.68 8.87
N ALA A 343 -10.57 5.10 7.93
CA ALA A 343 -9.92 5.83 6.85
C ALA A 343 -10.91 6.73 6.10
N TRP A 344 -12.09 6.21 5.73
CA TRP A 344 -13.09 7.01 5.03
C TRP A 344 -13.70 8.11 5.90
N SER A 345 -13.94 7.83 7.18
CA SER A 345 -14.40 8.84 8.15
C SER A 345 -13.43 10.03 8.26
N VAL A 346 -12.12 9.74 8.35
CA VAL A 346 -11.07 10.76 8.41
C VAL A 346 -11.01 11.59 7.13
N VAL A 347 -11.04 10.95 5.94
CA VAL A 347 -10.99 11.67 4.66
C VAL A 347 -12.21 12.58 4.52
N ARG A 348 -13.42 12.08 4.83
CA ARG A 348 -14.65 12.87 4.78
C ARG A 348 -14.53 14.11 5.66
N ARG A 349 -14.08 13.96 6.92
CA ARG A 349 -13.89 15.07 7.85
C ARG A 349 -12.85 16.09 7.36
N ARG A 350 -11.75 15.63 6.76
CA ARG A 350 -10.60 16.47 6.39
C ARG A 350 -10.79 17.20 5.05
N LEU A 351 -11.54 16.62 4.12
CA LEU A 351 -11.80 17.19 2.80
C LEU A 351 -13.13 17.95 2.72
N LEU A 352 -14.13 17.58 3.53
CA LEU A 352 -15.44 18.24 3.58
C LEU A 352 -15.64 18.88 4.96
N PRO A 353 -15.34 20.19 5.12
CA PRO A 353 -15.59 20.88 6.39
C PRO A 353 -17.10 20.93 6.65
N ALA A 354 -17.56 20.18 7.66
CA ALA A 354 -18.97 20.11 8.06
C ALA A 354 -19.36 21.19 9.08
N SER A 355 -18.41 21.99 9.56
CA SER A 355 -18.60 23.06 10.55
C SER A 355 -17.91 24.34 10.12
N LEU A 356 -18.52 25.48 10.48
CA LEU A 356 -17.92 26.79 10.31
C LEU A 356 -16.76 26.96 11.29
N PRO A 357 -15.71 27.71 10.93
CA PRO A 357 -14.60 27.96 11.83
C PRO A 357 -15.05 28.86 13.01
N GLY A 358 -14.38 28.77 14.17
CA GLY A 358 -14.70 29.58 15.35
C GLY A 358 -14.42 31.08 15.17
N ALA A 359 -14.84 31.90 16.14
CA ALA A 359 -14.60 33.35 16.10
C ALA A 359 -13.10 33.70 16.10
N VAL A 360 -12.74 34.76 15.36
CA VAL A 360 -11.36 35.22 15.15
C VAL A 360 -11.12 36.61 15.70
N ASP A 361 -12.16 37.30 16.18
CA ASP A 361 -12.09 38.71 16.53
C ASP A 361 -12.97 39.06 17.74
N ALA A 362 -12.55 40.09 18.48
CA ALA A 362 -13.18 40.59 19.71
C ALA A 362 -13.36 39.54 20.82
N ILE A 363 -12.49 38.53 20.87
CA ILE A 363 -12.51 37.43 21.85
C ILE A 363 -12.34 37.95 23.30
N TYR A 364 -11.50 38.96 23.48
CA TYR A 364 -11.11 39.50 24.77
C TYR A 364 -11.98 40.69 25.23
N ILE A 365 -12.95 41.10 24.41
CA ILE A 365 -13.80 42.26 24.67
C ILE A 365 -15.05 41.80 25.45
N PRO A 366 -15.35 42.37 26.62
CA PRO A 366 -16.59 42.09 27.35
C PRO A 366 -17.85 42.40 26.53
N GLU A 367 -18.92 41.64 26.71
CA GLU A 367 -20.18 41.87 25.98
C GLU A 367 -20.76 43.27 26.23
N SER A 368 -20.52 43.83 27.42
CA SER A 368 -20.93 45.19 27.81
C SER A 368 -20.30 46.28 26.95
N GLU A 369 -19.15 46.03 26.32
CA GLU A 369 -18.44 46.98 25.45
C GLU A 369 -18.70 46.75 23.96
N MET A 370 -19.54 45.76 23.62
CA MET A 370 -19.79 45.31 22.25
C MET A 370 -20.85 46.19 21.56
N LYS A 371 -20.46 47.41 21.16
CA LYS A 371 -21.31 48.35 20.39
C LYS A 371 -21.67 47.80 18.99
N TRP A 372 -22.76 48.28 18.39
CA TRP A 372 -23.30 47.78 17.12
C TRP A 372 -22.27 47.81 15.95
N HIS A 373 -21.46 48.86 15.86
CA HIS A 373 -20.43 48.99 14.82
C HIS A 373 -19.32 47.94 14.98
N ARG A 374 -18.96 47.58 16.22
CA ARG A 374 -18.00 46.50 16.51
C ARG A 374 -18.59 45.13 16.16
N ARG A 375 -19.89 44.91 16.43
CA ARG A 375 -20.59 43.68 15.99
C ARG A 375 -20.60 43.54 14.46
N ALA A 376 -20.84 44.63 13.74
CA ALA A 376 -20.79 44.65 12.28
C ALA A 376 -19.38 44.35 11.75
N LEU A 377 -18.35 44.98 12.34
CA LEU A 377 -16.95 44.74 11.99
C LEU A 377 -16.52 43.29 12.27
N LYS A 378 -16.92 42.72 13.42
CA LYS A 378 -16.73 41.31 13.78
C LYS A 378 -17.37 40.39 12.73
N GLY A 379 -18.60 40.67 12.33
CA GLY A 379 -19.30 39.93 11.27
C GLY A 379 -18.57 39.99 9.92
N ALA A 380 -18.10 41.17 9.51
CA ALA A 380 -17.36 41.36 8.26
C ALA A 380 -16.01 40.61 8.27
N ARG A 381 -15.23 40.73 9.36
CA ARG A 381 -13.95 40.02 9.52
C ARG A 381 -14.14 38.51 9.58
N TYR A 382 -15.18 38.04 10.27
CA TYR A 382 -15.54 36.62 10.29
C TYR A 382 -15.90 36.11 8.90
N ALA A 383 -16.75 36.83 8.15
CA ALA A 383 -17.11 36.47 6.78
C ALA A 383 -15.88 36.43 5.85
N ALA A 384 -14.98 37.42 5.95
CA ALA A 384 -13.72 37.44 5.20
C ALA A 384 -12.82 36.25 5.57
N TYR A 385 -12.75 35.88 6.85
CA TYR A 385 -12.00 34.72 7.32
C TYR A 385 -12.60 33.39 6.81
N VAL A 386 -13.93 33.24 6.83
CA VAL A 386 -14.61 32.08 6.25
C VAL A 386 -14.32 31.97 4.75
N ALA A 387 -14.38 33.09 4.02
CA ALA A 387 -14.09 33.13 2.59
C ALA A 387 -12.64 32.74 2.27
N THR A 388 -11.66 33.29 2.99
CA THR A 388 -10.24 32.92 2.81
C THR A 388 -9.99 31.45 3.15
N ARG A 389 -10.65 30.91 4.17
CA ARG A 389 -10.54 29.49 4.54
C ARG A 389 -11.16 28.56 3.50
N LEU A 390 -12.30 28.94 2.91
CA LEU A 390 -12.91 28.22 1.79
C LEU A 390 -11.99 28.21 0.56
N GLN A 391 -11.47 29.38 0.18
CA GLN A 391 -10.50 29.50 -0.92
C GLN A 391 -9.26 28.62 -0.68
N HIS A 392 -8.72 28.62 0.54
CA HIS A 392 -7.59 27.77 0.91
C HIS A 392 -7.93 26.27 0.79
N HIS A 393 -9.11 25.83 1.23
CA HIS A 393 -9.53 24.43 1.10
C HIS A 393 -9.70 23.99 -0.36
N VAL A 394 -10.26 24.84 -1.22
CA VAL A 394 -10.38 24.56 -2.66
C VAL A 394 -8.99 24.50 -3.31
N ALA A 395 -8.12 25.47 -3.03
CA ALA A 395 -6.76 25.51 -3.55
C ALA A 395 -5.92 24.30 -3.11
N ALA A 396 -6.14 23.80 -1.90
CA ALA A 396 -5.40 22.65 -1.35
C ALA A 396 -5.85 21.29 -1.93
N LEU A 397 -7.02 21.18 -2.59
CA LEU A 397 -7.58 19.89 -2.99
C LEU A 397 -6.72 19.18 -4.04
N ALA A 398 -6.39 19.85 -5.15
CA ALA A 398 -5.58 19.26 -6.21
C ALA A 398 -4.14 18.91 -5.76
N PRO A 399 -3.41 19.79 -5.03
CA PRO A 399 -2.12 19.43 -4.44
C PRO A 399 -2.23 18.23 -3.48
N THR A 400 -3.27 18.15 -2.66
CA THR A 400 -3.49 17.03 -1.72
C THR A 400 -3.70 15.72 -2.46
N LEU A 401 -4.50 15.71 -3.53
CA LEU A 401 -4.71 14.53 -4.38
C LEU A 401 -3.42 14.12 -5.09
N ARG A 402 -2.62 15.08 -5.57
CA ARG A 402 -1.30 14.80 -6.16
C ARG A 402 -0.35 14.17 -5.15
N CYS A 403 -0.28 14.68 -3.92
CA CYS A 403 0.50 14.06 -2.85
C CYS A 403 0.03 12.63 -2.57
N GLY A 404 -1.29 12.39 -2.60
CA GLY A 404 -1.88 11.05 -2.44
C GLY A 404 -1.50 10.09 -3.55
N ALA A 405 -1.53 10.53 -4.81
CA ALA A 405 -1.10 9.72 -5.95
C ALA A 405 0.40 9.38 -5.87
N LEU A 406 1.25 10.36 -5.51
CA LEU A 406 2.69 10.14 -5.33
C LEU A 406 2.98 9.17 -4.18
N TRP A 407 2.32 9.35 -3.05
CA TRP A 407 2.40 8.44 -1.91
C TRP A 407 1.96 7.03 -2.30
N TRP A 408 0.78 6.89 -2.91
CA TRP A 408 0.25 5.61 -3.36
C TRP A 408 1.19 4.91 -4.34
N TRP A 409 1.79 5.65 -5.28
CA TRP A 409 2.76 5.10 -6.21
C TRP A 409 4.02 4.60 -5.50
N LYS A 410 4.60 5.38 -4.58
CA LYS A 410 5.75 4.94 -3.76
C LYS A 410 5.41 3.71 -2.92
N THR A 411 4.24 3.69 -2.27
CA THR A 411 3.80 2.58 -1.43
C THR A 411 3.47 1.31 -2.22
N ASN A 412 2.98 1.42 -3.46
CA ASN A 412 2.53 0.28 -4.27
C ASN A 412 3.47 -0.08 -5.44
N ALA A 413 4.61 0.60 -5.59
CA ALA A 413 5.56 0.30 -6.65
C ALA A 413 6.04 -1.15 -6.56
N LEU A 414 5.96 -1.92 -7.65
CA LEU A 414 6.37 -3.33 -7.69
C LEU A 414 7.91 -3.51 -7.76
N GLY A 415 8.67 -2.41 -7.69
CA GLY A 415 10.14 -2.43 -7.68
C GLY A 415 10.77 -2.67 -9.06
N THR A 416 12.03 -2.25 -9.22
CA THR A 416 12.75 -2.31 -10.50
C THR A 416 13.01 -3.74 -10.97
N GLN A 417 13.18 -4.70 -10.05
CA GLN A 417 13.42 -6.10 -10.39
C GLN A 417 12.20 -6.74 -11.07
N PHE A 418 10.98 -6.44 -10.60
CA PHE A 418 9.75 -6.92 -11.22
C PHE A 418 9.60 -6.39 -12.66
N TRP A 419 9.79 -5.08 -12.87
CA TRP A 419 9.68 -4.49 -14.20
C TRP A 419 10.75 -5.00 -15.17
N THR A 420 11.96 -5.25 -14.67
CA THR A 420 13.06 -5.84 -15.46
C THR A 420 12.72 -7.27 -15.89
N PHE A 421 12.18 -8.08 -14.97
CA PHE A 421 11.72 -9.43 -15.28
C PHE A 421 10.54 -9.43 -16.24
N LEU A 422 9.56 -8.54 -16.02
CA LEU A 422 8.40 -8.39 -16.89
C LEU A 422 8.81 -8.02 -18.31
N ALA A 423 9.79 -7.11 -18.49
CA ALA A 423 10.32 -6.77 -19.80
C ALA A 423 10.96 -7.98 -20.51
N ALA A 424 11.74 -8.80 -19.78
CA ALA A 424 12.29 -10.04 -20.32
C ALA A 424 11.18 -11.04 -20.71
N ALA A 425 10.18 -11.21 -19.83
CA ALA A 425 9.04 -12.08 -20.09
C ALA A 425 8.21 -11.63 -21.29
N VAL A 426 8.00 -10.32 -21.48
CA VAL A 426 7.28 -9.75 -22.62
C VAL A 426 7.98 -10.12 -23.93
N LEU A 427 9.29 -9.86 -24.06
CA LEU A 427 10.05 -10.18 -25.27
C LEU A 427 10.04 -11.69 -25.55
N TYR A 428 10.28 -12.49 -24.52
CA TYR A 428 10.31 -13.95 -24.62
C TYR A 428 8.96 -14.53 -25.06
N ASN A 429 7.86 -14.15 -24.40
CA ASN A 429 6.54 -14.68 -24.71
C ASN A 429 5.98 -14.13 -26.02
N PHE A 430 6.28 -12.87 -26.38
CA PHE A 430 5.91 -12.31 -27.67
C PHE A 430 6.50 -13.16 -28.82
N ALA A 431 7.79 -13.46 -28.75
CA ALA A 431 8.47 -14.32 -29.71
C ALA A 431 7.86 -15.73 -29.75
N LEU A 432 7.55 -16.32 -28.59
CA LEU A 432 6.91 -17.64 -28.50
C LEU A 432 5.51 -17.66 -29.14
N PHE A 433 4.68 -16.65 -28.92
CA PHE A 433 3.34 -16.59 -29.52
C PHE A 433 3.42 -16.53 -31.05
N VAL A 434 4.33 -15.69 -31.59
CA VAL A 434 4.58 -15.61 -33.03
C VAL A 434 5.09 -16.96 -33.55
N PHE A 435 6.05 -17.58 -32.85
CA PHE A 435 6.63 -18.86 -33.25
C PHE A 435 5.59 -19.99 -33.27
N VAL A 436 4.83 -20.19 -32.19
CA VAL A 436 3.82 -21.26 -32.09
C VAL A 436 2.74 -21.13 -33.16
N LEU A 437 2.30 -19.89 -33.45
CA LEU A 437 1.33 -19.62 -34.51
C LEU A 437 1.88 -20.06 -35.88
N LEU A 438 3.08 -19.60 -36.23
CA LEU A 438 3.66 -19.82 -37.55
C LEU A 438 4.22 -21.22 -37.75
N TYR A 439 4.77 -21.83 -36.71
CA TYR A 439 5.47 -23.10 -36.78
C TYR A 439 4.52 -24.24 -37.10
N ASN A 440 3.31 -24.24 -36.52
CA ASN A 440 2.29 -25.24 -36.87
C ASN A 440 1.87 -25.13 -38.34
N LEU A 441 1.79 -23.91 -38.88
CA LEU A 441 1.47 -23.68 -40.29
C LEU A 441 2.62 -24.06 -41.21
N HIS A 442 3.86 -23.83 -40.78
CA HIS A 442 5.06 -24.26 -41.51
C HIS A 442 5.16 -25.79 -41.60
N LEU A 443 4.89 -26.50 -40.49
CA LEU A 443 4.84 -27.97 -40.51
C LEU A 443 3.73 -28.53 -41.39
N MET A 444 2.59 -27.82 -41.53
CA MET A 444 1.51 -28.20 -42.44
C MET A 444 1.88 -28.05 -43.92
N ASP A 445 2.84 -27.19 -44.26
CA ASP A 445 3.36 -27.12 -45.63
C ASP A 445 4.21 -28.37 -45.97
N LEU A 446 4.80 -29.04 -44.95
CA LEU A 446 5.74 -30.15 -45.10
C LEU A 446 5.11 -31.53 -44.80
N PHE A 447 4.16 -31.60 -43.89
CA PHE A 447 3.63 -32.83 -43.32
C PHE A 447 2.11 -32.80 -43.12
N ARG A 448 1.54 -33.97 -42.81
CA ARG A 448 0.13 -34.15 -42.47
C ARG A 448 -0.13 -33.84 -40.98
N GLU A 449 -1.42 -33.69 -40.64
CA GLU A 449 -1.91 -33.35 -39.29
C GLU A 449 -1.50 -34.37 -38.21
N ASP A 450 -1.28 -35.64 -38.59
CA ASP A 450 -0.79 -36.70 -37.69
C ASP A 450 0.60 -36.36 -37.11
N PHE A 451 1.48 -35.78 -37.93
CA PHE A 451 2.81 -35.39 -37.51
C PHE A 451 2.81 -34.20 -36.56
N LEU A 452 1.88 -33.25 -36.71
CA LEU A 452 1.67 -32.19 -35.71
C LEU A 452 1.33 -32.77 -34.34
N GLY A 453 0.50 -33.82 -34.31
CA GLY A 453 0.16 -34.53 -33.07
C GLY A 453 1.37 -35.18 -32.42
N VAL A 454 2.25 -35.80 -33.21
CA VAL A 454 3.51 -36.38 -32.75
C VAL A 454 4.46 -35.31 -32.20
N VAL A 455 4.63 -34.19 -32.91
CA VAL A 455 5.50 -33.09 -32.47
C VAL A 455 4.97 -32.45 -31.18
N SER A 456 3.66 -32.20 -31.10
CA SER A 456 3.03 -31.65 -29.91
C SER A 456 3.14 -32.60 -28.72
N SER A 457 2.87 -33.90 -28.92
CA SER A 457 2.95 -34.88 -27.83
C SER A 457 4.38 -35.08 -27.34
N ALA A 458 5.37 -35.15 -28.25
CA ALA A 458 6.78 -35.23 -27.89
C ALA A 458 7.20 -34.03 -27.03
N GLY A 459 6.77 -32.82 -27.40
CA GLY A 459 6.98 -31.62 -26.59
C GLY A 459 6.34 -31.70 -25.20
N THR A 460 5.10 -32.13 -25.11
CA THR A 460 4.40 -32.25 -23.82
C THR A 460 5.02 -33.33 -22.92
N VAL A 461 5.44 -34.48 -23.48
CA VAL A 461 6.20 -35.51 -22.74
C VAL A 461 7.54 -34.93 -22.25
N GLY A 462 8.21 -34.13 -23.07
CA GLY A 462 9.38 -33.36 -22.67
C GLY A 462 9.12 -32.46 -21.47
N CYS A 463 8.01 -31.71 -21.44
CA CYS A 463 7.62 -30.88 -20.30
C CYS A 463 7.42 -31.71 -19.02
N VAL A 464 6.76 -32.87 -19.13
CA VAL A 464 6.54 -33.79 -18.01
C VAL A 464 7.86 -34.27 -17.43
N LEU A 465 8.73 -34.84 -18.26
CA LEU A 465 10.03 -35.37 -17.82
C LEU A 465 10.98 -34.25 -17.36
N GLY A 466 10.89 -33.07 -17.97
CA GLY A 466 11.71 -31.91 -17.66
C GLY A 466 11.32 -31.18 -16.37
N THR A 467 10.16 -31.44 -15.78
CA THR A 467 9.70 -30.70 -14.58
C THR A 467 10.57 -30.95 -13.35
N LEU A 468 11.04 -32.19 -13.14
CA LEU A 468 11.94 -32.52 -12.02
C LEU A 468 13.37 -31.98 -12.23
N PRO A 469 14.01 -32.20 -13.39
CA PRO A 469 15.31 -31.60 -13.70
C PRO A 469 15.28 -30.07 -13.66
N ALA A 470 14.20 -29.44 -14.13
CA ALA A 470 14.05 -27.98 -14.09
C ALA A 470 14.21 -27.43 -12.67
N ALA A 471 13.54 -28.02 -11.68
CA ALA A 471 13.69 -27.60 -10.29
C ALA A 471 15.14 -27.75 -9.78
N ALA A 472 15.85 -28.81 -10.19
CA ALA A 472 17.25 -29.02 -9.84
C ALA A 472 18.20 -28.01 -10.51
N ILE A 473 17.94 -27.66 -11.78
CA ILE A 473 18.68 -26.64 -12.54
C ILE A 473 18.53 -25.27 -11.85
N VAL A 474 17.31 -24.89 -11.49
CA VAL A 474 17.04 -23.62 -10.79
C VAL A 474 17.75 -23.58 -9.43
N ARG A 475 17.77 -24.70 -8.70
CA ARG A 475 18.49 -24.81 -7.43
C ARG A 475 20.00 -24.62 -7.61
N ARG A 476 20.59 -25.26 -8.63
CA ARG A 476 22.04 -25.25 -8.86
C ARG A 476 22.55 -23.92 -9.41
N PHE A 477 21.82 -23.31 -10.35
CA PHE A 477 22.29 -22.15 -11.10
C PHE A 477 21.61 -20.83 -10.70
N GLY A 478 20.58 -20.88 -9.85
CA GLY A 478 19.80 -19.72 -9.42
C GLY A 478 18.78 -19.25 -10.47
N LEU A 479 17.91 -18.32 -10.06
CA LEU A 479 16.78 -17.85 -10.88
C LEU A 479 17.26 -17.10 -12.14
N ARG A 480 18.24 -16.20 -12.01
CA ARG A 480 18.78 -15.39 -13.12
C ARG A 480 19.40 -16.27 -14.21
N SER A 481 20.33 -17.15 -13.84
CA SER A 481 21.04 -17.99 -14.82
C SER A 481 20.11 -19.03 -15.45
N GLY A 482 19.19 -19.59 -14.67
CA GLY A 482 18.14 -20.46 -15.19
C GLY A 482 17.27 -19.75 -16.24
N LEU A 483 16.89 -18.49 -15.99
CA LEU A 483 16.09 -17.69 -16.92
C LEU A 483 16.85 -17.40 -18.21
N VAL A 484 18.12 -17.00 -18.12
CA VAL A 484 18.96 -16.76 -19.31
C VAL A 484 19.13 -18.05 -20.10
N GLY A 485 19.38 -19.17 -19.41
CA GLY A 485 19.53 -20.49 -20.02
C GLY A 485 18.28 -20.94 -20.79
N VAL A 486 17.09 -20.78 -20.21
CA VAL A 486 15.84 -21.16 -20.90
C VAL A 486 15.56 -20.27 -22.10
N ILE A 487 15.81 -18.97 -22.02
CA ILE A 487 15.63 -18.03 -23.14
C ILE A 487 16.57 -18.40 -24.30
N ALA A 488 17.85 -18.60 -24.01
CA ALA A 488 18.85 -18.99 -25.00
C ALA A 488 18.52 -20.36 -25.62
N GLY A 489 18.17 -21.34 -24.79
CA GLY A 489 17.77 -22.68 -25.22
C GLY A 489 16.55 -22.63 -26.15
N THR A 490 15.52 -21.85 -25.81
CA THR A 490 14.32 -21.71 -26.65
C THR A 490 14.65 -21.06 -27.98
N ALA A 491 15.49 -20.02 -28.01
CA ALA A 491 15.90 -19.37 -29.26
C ALA A 491 16.64 -20.34 -30.19
N VAL A 492 17.63 -21.08 -29.66
CA VAL A 492 18.39 -22.07 -30.42
C VAL A 492 17.51 -23.21 -30.92
N LEU A 493 16.69 -23.80 -30.04
CA LEU A 493 15.80 -24.91 -30.41
C LEU A 493 14.73 -24.47 -31.42
N SER A 494 14.22 -23.24 -31.31
CA SER A 494 13.28 -22.66 -32.28
C SER A 494 13.92 -22.48 -33.67
N ALA A 495 15.16 -21.98 -33.71
CA ALA A 495 15.92 -21.85 -34.96
C ALA A 495 16.21 -23.22 -35.58
N LEU A 496 16.68 -24.20 -34.81
CA LEU A 496 16.93 -25.56 -35.28
C LEU A 496 15.67 -26.24 -35.81
N ARG A 497 14.54 -26.12 -35.11
CA ARG A 497 13.25 -26.66 -35.56
C ARG A 497 12.75 -26.05 -36.87
N THR A 498 13.21 -24.84 -37.20
CA THR A 498 12.83 -24.13 -38.43
C THR A 498 13.65 -24.55 -39.66
N VAL A 499 14.82 -25.16 -39.47
CA VAL A 499 15.74 -25.52 -40.57
C VAL A 499 15.89 -27.02 -40.79
N VAL A 500 15.32 -27.85 -39.91
CA VAL A 500 15.42 -29.31 -39.97
C VAL A 500 14.12 -29.91 -40.50
N ASP A 501 14.21 -30.71 -41.56
CA ASP A 501 13.04 -31.34 -42.19
C ASP A 501 12.87 -32.82 -41.84
N SER A 502 13.77 -33.41 -41.04
CA SER A 502 13.65 -34.82 -40.65
C SER A 502 12.59 -35.02 -39.57
N ARG A 503 11.62 -35.90 -39.81
CA ARG A 503 10.52 -36.20 -38.87
C ARG A 503 11.00 -36.62 -37.47
N SER A 504 11.99 -37.51 -37.41
CA SER A 504 12.54 -37.99 -36.13
C SER A 504 13.34 -36.90 -35.41
N ALA A 505 14.10 -36.09 -36.16
CA ALA A 505 14.86 -34.98 -35.60
C ALA A 505 13.92 -33.89 -35.06
N LEU A 506 12.84 -33.57 -35.77
CA LEU A 506 11.82 -32.61 -35.32
C LEU A 506 11.08 -33.09 -34.06
N ALA A 507 10.74 -34.37 -33.97
CA ALA A 507 10.16 -34.95 -32.76
C ALA A 507 11.15 -34.89 -31.58
N GLY A 508 12.43 -35.22 -31.80
CA GLY A 508 13.48 -35.11 -30.80
C GLY A 508 13.72 -33.67 -30.33
N LEU A 509 13.76 -32.70 -31.26
CA LEU A 509 13.88 -31.28 -30.93
C LEU A 509 12.65 -30.75 -30.19
N ALA A 510 11.45 -31.23 -30.53
CA ALA A 510 10.23 -30.88 -29.80
C ALA A 510 10.28 -31.39 -28.36
N PHE A 511 10.74 -32.63 -28.15
CA PHE A 511 10.96 -33.22 -26.83
C PHE A 511 11.97 -32.40 -26.00
N ILE A 512 13.12 -32.06 -26.57
CA ILE A 512 14.13 -31.23 -25.89
C ILE A 512 13.57 -29.82 -25.60
N ASN A 513 12.80 -29.24 -26.52
CA ASN A 513 12.12 -27.97 -26.29
C ASN A 513 11.09 -28.04 -25.16
N GLY A 514 10.42 -29.18 -24.99
CA GLY A 514 9.56 -29.44 -23.83
C GLY A 514 10.32 -29.40 -22.51
N ILE A 515 11.48 -30.08 -22.46
CA ILE A 515 12.37 -30.04 -21.27
C ILE A 515 12.86 -28.63 -21.00
N ASN A 516 13.20 -27.87 -22.04
CA ASN A 516 13.60 -26.48 -21.87
C ASN A 516 12.43 -25.62 -21.35
N PHE A 517 11.22 -25.78 -21.91
CA PHE A 517 10.05 -25.01 -21.52
C PHE A 517 9.60 -25.28 -20.06
N SER A 518 9.79 -26.49 -19.54
CA SER A 518 9.50 -26.77 -18.12
C SER A 518 10.35 -25.93 -17.18
N VAL A 519 11.58 -25.54 -17.57
CA VAL A 519 12.43 -24.62 -16.81
C VAL A 519 11.75 -23.25 -16.68
N TRP A 520 11.19 -22.71 -17.76
CA TRP A 520 10.42 -21.46 -17.74
C TRP A 520 9.20 -21.56 -16.82
N ALA A 521 8.43 -22.65 -16.94
CA ALA A 521 7.24 -22.87 -16.12
C ALA A 521 7.57 -22.93 -14.61
N VAL A 522 8.70 -23.54 -14.24
CA VAL A 522 9.16 -23.63 -12.84
C VAL A 522 9.75 -22.30 -12.34
N LEU A 523 10.38 -21.51 -13.20
CA LEU A 523 11.04 -20.25 -12.83
C LEU A 523 10.09 -19.07 -12.65
N MET A 524 9.00 -19.01 -13.43
CA MET A 524 8.17 -17.82 -13.53
C MET A 524 7.62 -17.36 -12.17
N ALA A 525 6.95 -18.25 -11.43
CA ALA A 525 6.33 -17.87 -10.16
C ALA A 525 7.36 -17.49 -9.06
N PRO A 526 8.44 -18.26 -8.83
CA PRO A 526 9.50 -17.86 -7.90
C PRO A 526 10.18 -16.55 -8.27
N THR A 527 10.37 -16.26 -9.56
CA THR A 527 11.02 -15.01 -10.00
C THR A 527 10.13 -13.80 -9.74
N ILE A 528 8.81 -13.90 -9.96
CA ILE A 528 7.86 -12.83 -9.59
C ILE A 528 7.84 -12.66 -8.06
N ALA A 529 7.73 -13.77 -7.32
CA ALA A 529 7.62 -13.74 -5.86
C ALA A 529 8.89 -13.23 -5.16
N GLY A 530 10.07 -13.46 -5.75
CA GLY A 530 11.36 -12.95 -5.27
C GLY A 530 11.67 -11.52 -5.70
N ALA A 531 10.96 -10.98 -6.70
CA ALA A 531 11.14 -9.62 -7.18
C ALA A 531 10.32 -8.58 -6.41
N VAL A 532 9.33 -9.01 -5.62
CA VAL A 532 8.40 -8.14 -4.88
C VAL A 532 8.24 -8.59 -3.42
N GLU A 533 7.89 -7.66 -2.54
CA GLU A 533 7.49 -7.98 -1.17
C GLU A 533 6.27 -8.92 -1.12
N GLU A 534 6.18 -9.75 -0.09
CA GLU A 534 5.12 -10.76 0.07
C GLU A 534 3.71 -10.17 -0.06
N LYS A 535 3.47 -9.02 0.59
CA LYS A 535 2.19 -8.29 0.54
C LYS A 535 1.80 -7.84 -0.88
N ARG A 536 2.77 -7.66 -1.78
CA ARG A 536 2.56 -7.17 -3.16
C ARG A 536 2.49 -8.29 -4.19
N ARG A 537 2.77 -9.54 -3.82
CA ARG A 537 2.77 -10.70 -4.74
C ARG A 537 1.45 -10.84 -5.52
N PRO A 538 0.25 -10.75 -4.91
CA PRO A 538 -1.01 -10.90 -5.67
C PRO A 538 -1.16 -9.87 -6.79
N THR A 539 -0.80 -8.61 -6.52
CA THR A 539 -0.80 -7.53 -7.53
C THR A 539 0.24 -7.79 -8.62
N ALA A 540 1.45 -8.22 -8.26
CA ALA A 540 2.51 -8.52 -9.21
C ALA A 540 2.12 -9.66 -10.19
N PHE A 541 1.54 -10.75 -9.67
CA PHE A 541 1.02 -11.83 -10.49
C PHE A 541 -0.12 -11.35 -11.41
N SER A 542 -1.05 -10.55 -10.89
CA SER A 542 -2.16 -10.00 -11.68
C SER A 542 -1.68 -9.13 -12.84
N VAL A 543 -0.73 -8.22 -12.58
CA VAL A 543 -0.11 -7.38 -13.61
C VAL A 543 0.64 -8.22 -14.63
N PHE A 544 1.42 -9.21 -14.18
CA PHE A 544 2.15 -10.11 -15.07
C PHE A 544 1.21 -10.83 -16.05
N PHE A 545 0.18 -11.51 -15.55
CA PHE A 545 -0.76 -12.23 -16.42
C PHE A 545 -1.53 -11.31 -17.35
N ALA A 546 -2.01 -10.16 -16.89
CA ALA A 546 -2.68 -9.17 -17.74
C ALA A 546 -1.79 -8.72 -18.91
N VAL A 547 -0.50 -8.46 -18.65
CA VAL A 547 0.46 -8.10 -19.69
C VAL A 547 0.74 -9.29 -20.61
N MET A 548 0.86 -10.52 -20.10
CA MET A 548 1.06 -11.70 -20.94
C MET A 548 -0.11 -11.94 -21.91
N PHE A 549 -1.35 -11.71 -21.50
CA PHE A 549 -2.51 -11.76 -22.42
C PHE A 549 -2.43 -10.67 -23.49
N ALA A 550 -2.10 -9.43 -23.12
CA ALA A 550 -1.91 -8.34 -24.08
C ALA A 550 -0.79 -8.66 -25.10
N VAL A 551 0.30 -9.26 -24.63
CA VAL A 551 1.39 -9.76 -25.48
C VAL A 551 0.91 -10.88 -26.40
N GLY A 552 0.03 -11.77 -25.95
CA GLY A 552 -0.60 -12.79 -26.79
C GLY A 552 -1.46 -12.20 -27.91
N ILE A 553 -2.25 -11.16 -27.62
CA ILE A 553 -3.03 -10.40 -28.62
C ILE A 553 -2.10 -9.80 -29.67
N ALA A 554 -1.03 -9.12 -29.24
CA ALA A 554 -0.05 -8.52 -30.13
C ALA A 554 0.71 -9.57 -30.96
N GLY A 555 1.13 -10.66 -30.32
CA GLY A 555 1.87 -11.77 -30.94
C GLY A 555 1.04 -12.50 -32.01
N GLY A 556 -0.25 -12.69 -31.78
CA GLY A 556 -1.17 -13.22 -32.79
C GLY A 556 -1.29 -12.35 -34.03
N TRP A 557 -1.44 -11.04 -33.81
CA TRP A 557 -1.65 -10.07 -34.89
C TRP A 557 -0.37 -9.88 -35.71
N VAL A 558 0.76 -9.67 -35.02
CA VAL A 558 2.08 -9.58 -35.67
C VAL A 558 2.42 -10.90 -36.34
N GLY A 559 2.25 -12.04 -35.66
CA GLY A 559 2.55 -13.35 -36.23
C GLY A 559 1.75 -13.65 -37.49
N GLY A 560 0.48 -13.20 -37.58
CA GLY A 560 -0.32 -13.31 -38.79
C GLY A 560 0.21 -12.48 -39.97
N LYS A 561 0.83 -11.32 -39.71
CA LYS A 561 1.34 -10.38 -40.74
C LYS A 561 2.81 -10.57 -41.07
N LEU A 562 3.60 -11.10 -40.13
CA LEU A 562 5.06 -11.17 -40.22
C LEU A 562 5.53 -11.92 -41.49
N PRO A 563 4.94 -13.07 -41.89
CA PRO A 563 5.36 -13.76 -43.12
C PRO A 563 5.21 -12.92 -44.39
N LEU A 564 4.25 -11.97 -44.43
CA LEU A 564 4.09 -11.05 -45.56
C LEU A 564 5.23 -10.03 -45.61
N TRP A 565 5.66 -9.53 -44.45
CA TRP A 565 6.70 -8.51 -44.34
C TRP A 565 8.11 -9.05 -44.65
N VAL A 566 8.35 -10.32 -44.34
CA VAL A 566 9.65 -10.98 -44.57
C VAL A 566 9.62 -12.03 -45.67
N HIS A 567 8.56 -12.03 -46.48
CA HIS A 567 8.38 -12.89 -47.66
C HIS A 567 8.58 -14.40 -47.41
N GLY A 568 8.04 -14.92 -46.30
CA GLY A 568 8.05 -16.35 -46.01
C GLY A 568 7.84 -16.71 -44.55
N LYS A 569 7.39 -17.95 -44.30
CA LYS A 569 7.21 -18.46 -42.92
C LYS A 569 8.55 -18.77 -42.25
N GLN A 570 9.52 -19.30 -42.99
CA GLN A 570 10.83 -19.67 -42.46
C GLN A 570 11.66 -18.45 -41.99
N PRO A 571 11.79 -17.35 -42.77
CA PRO A 571 12.45 -16.14 -42.27
C PRO A 571 11.71 -15.50 -41.08
N ALA A 572 10.36 -15.57 -41.06
CA ALA A 572 9.56 -15.07 -39.94
C ALA A 572 9.80 -15.86 -38.65
N LEU A 573 9.94 -17.18 -38.74
CA LEU A 573 10.27 -18.06 -37.61
C LEU A 573 11.69 -17.81 -37.08
N LEU A 574 12.67 -17.62 -37.96
CA LEU A 574 14.05 -17.28 -37.57
C LEU A 574 14.11 -15.88 -36.92
N LEU A 575 13.37 -14.91 -37.45
CA LEU A 575 13.25 -13.58 -36.85
C LEU A 575 12.58 -13.66 -35.46
N ALA A 576 11.53 -14.46 -35.30
CA ALA A 576 10.91 -14.69 -33.99
C ALA A 576 11.90 -15.30 -32.99
N ALA A 577 12.72 -16.27 -33.40
CA ALA A 577 13.78 -16.83 -32.58
C ALA A 577 14.83 -15.78 -32.16
N ALA A 578 15.26 -14.93 -33.10
CA ALA A 578 16.20 -13.84 -32.84
C ALA A 578 15.62 -12.78 -31.88
N LEU A 579 14.36 -12.39 -32.07
CA LEU A 579 13.65 -11.48 -31.16
C LEU A 579 13.51 -12.08 -29.75
N GLY A 580 13.24 -13.38 -29.65
CA GLY A 580 13.22 -14.11 -28.38
C GLY A 580 14.57 -14.07 -27.66
N ALA A 581 15.68 -14.17 -28.40
CA ALA A 581 17.02 -14.07 -27.83
C ALA A 581 17.33 -12.68 -27.22
N LEU A 582 16.71 -11.60 -27.74
CA LEU A 582 16.86 -10.26 -27.17
C LEU A 582 16.33 -10.15 -25.73
N ALA A 583 15.45 -11.08 -25.31
CA ALA A 583 15.00 -11.16 -23.92
C ALA A 583 16.14 -11.44 -22.91
N ILE A 584 17.29 -11.91 -23.38
CA ILE A 584 18.50 -12.08 -22.55
C ILE A 584 19.00 -10.74 -22.01
N LEU A 585 18.89 -9.65 -22.78
CA LEU A 585 19.40 -8.33 -22.39
C LEU A 585 18.78 -7.82 -21.08
N PRO A 586 17.44 -7.74 -20.93
CA PRO A 586 16.83 -7.41 -19.64
C PRO A 586 17.04 -8.52 -18.60
N ALA A 587 17.02 -9.81 -18.96
CA ALA A 587 17.24 -10.90 -18.01
C ALA A 587 18.61 -10.83 -17.32
N LEU A 588 19.65 -10.38 -18.03
CA LEU A 588 21.00 -10.18 -17.47
C LEU A 588 21.06 -9.04 -16.44
N ARG A 589 20.09 -8.11 -16.40
CA ARG A 589 20.02 -7.02 -15.41
C ARG A 589 19.35 -7.43 -14.09
N LEU A 590 18.79 -8.64 -14.02
CA LEU A 590 18.22 -9.17 -12.79
C LEU A 590 19.33 -9.47 -11.77
N ARG A 591 19.05 -9.21 -10.49
CA ARG A 591 19.96 -9.54 -9.41
C ARG A 591 20.04 -11.07 -9.26
N PRO A 592 21.25 -11.65 -9.10
CA PRO A 592 21.38 -13.05 -8.74
C PRO A 592 20.70 -13.29 -7.39
N THR A 593 19.62 -14.07 -7.38
CA THR A 593 18.93 -14.46 -6.15
C THR A 593 19.34 -15.88 -5.79
N ALA A 594 19.65 -16.12 -4.51
CA ALA A 594 19.84 -17.45 -3.98
C ALA A 594 18.55 -18.27 -4.14
N ALA A 595 18.68 -19.58 -4.38
CA ALA A 595 17.53 -20.47 -4.48
C ALA A 595 16.71 -20.44 -3.18
N ALA A 596 15.38 -20.55 -3.29
CA ALA A 596 14.52 -20.66 -2.11
C ALA A 596 14.94 -21.88 -1.24
N PRO A 597 14.91 -21.75 0.10
CA PRO A 597 15.30 -22.85 0.99
C PRO A 597 14.36 -24.06 0.91
N GLU A 598 14.87 -25.23 1.28
CA GLU A 598 14.17 -26.51 1.24
C GLU A 598 12.89 -26.51 2.07
N GLY A 599 11.75 -26.71 1.40
CA GLY A 599 10.62 -27.42 1.98
C GLY A 599 10.52 -28.76 1.28
N SER A 600 10.54 -29.87 2.04
CA SER A 600 10.17 -31.17 1.49
C SER A 600 8.80 -30.99 0.83
N ARG A 601 8.70 -31.23 -0.49
CA ARG A 601 7.40 -31.16 -1.16
C ARG A 601 6.56 -32.29 -0.60
N ILE A 602 5.71 -31.98 0.37
CA ILE A 602 4.74 -32.91 0.90
C ILE A 602 3.66 -33.03 -0.17
N TYR A 603 3.61 -34.17 -0.84
CA TYR A 603 2.56 -34.46 -1.81
C TYR A 603 1.29 -34.84 -1.04
N PRO A 604 0.21 -34.04 -1.14
CA PRO A 604 -1.02 -34.33 -0.42
C PRO A 604 -1.61 -35.66 -0.90
N ARG A 605 -1.98 -36.53 0.03
CA ARG A 605 -2.68 -37.80 -0.23
C ARG A 605 -4.13 -37.73 0.24
N SER A 606 -4.84 -36.65 -0.10
CA SER A 606 -6.23 -36.46 0.32
C SER A 606 -7.21 -37.12 -0.67
N PRO A 607 -8.32 -37.72 -0.18
CA PRO A 607 -9.39 -38.22 -1.05
C PRO A 607 -10.01 -37.14 -1.95
N PHE A 608 -9.98 -35.88 -1.50
CA PHE A 608 -10.36 -34.72 -2.32
C PHE A 608 -9.50 -34.60 -3.57
N LEU A 609 -8.18 -34.73 -3.44
CA LEU A 609 -7.25 -34.55 -4.55
C LEU A 609 -7.50 -35.58 -5.66
N LEU A 610 -7.77 -36.84 -5.31
CA LEU A 610 -8.12 -37.86 -6.30
C LEU A 610 -9.45 -37.53 -7.01
N ARG A 611 -10.47 -37.11 -6.25
CA ARG A 611 -11.79 -36.70 -6.78
C ARG A 611 -11.72 -35.45 -7.67
N TYR A 612 -10.72 -34.60 -7.47
CA TYR A 612 -10.44 -33.44 -8.31
C TYR A 612 -9.61 -33.80 -9.54
N LEU A 613 -8.54 -34.59 -9.37
CA LEU A 613 -7.60 -34.90 -10.45
C LEU A 613 -8.19 -35.79 -11.54
N ILE A 614 -9.11 -36.70 -11.22
CA ILE A 614 -9.77 -37.55 -12.22
C ILE A 614 -10.57 -36.72 -13.25
N PRO A 615 -11.56 -35.89 -12.84
CA PRO A 615 -12.28 -35.06 -13.79
C PRO A 615 -11.41 -33.95 -14.40
N PHE A 616 -10.39 -33.47 -13.68
CA PHE A 616 -9.40 -32.53 -14.21
C PHE A 616 -8.52 -33.14 -15.31
N ALA A 617 -8.16 -34.43 -15.21
CA ALA A 617 -7.46 -35.16 -16.27
C ALA A 617 -8.35 -35.27 -17.51
N LEU A 618 -9.64 -35.60 -17.33
CA LEU A 618 -10.61 -35.71 -18.42
C LEU A 618 -10.84 -34.35 -19.11
N TRP A 619 -10.90 -33.27 -18.33
CA TRP A 619 -10.96 -31.90 -18.83
C TRP A 619 -9.75 -31.53 -19.69
N ASN A 620 -8.54 -31.88 -19.24
CA ASN A 620 -7.31 -31.65 -20.00
C ASN A 620 -7.18 -32.56 -21.22
N LEU A 621 -7.76 -33.76 -21.19
CA LEU A 621 -7.87 -34.63 -22.35
C LEU A 621 -8.79 -34.00 -23.40
N ALA A 622 -9.94 -33.45 -22.99
CA ALA A 622 -10.89 -32.79 -23.88
C ALA A 622 -10.27 -31.55 -24.56
N THR A 623 -9.73 -30.62 -23.77
CA THR A 623 -9.16 -29.37 -24.30
C THR A 623 -7.86 -29.59 -25.07
N GLY A 624 -7.03 -30.55 -24.63
CA GLY A 624 -5.81 -30.97 -25.33
C GLY A 624 -6.04 -31.64 -26.68
N SER A 625 -7.27 -32.10 -26.96
CA SER A 625 -7.61 -32.76 -28.23
C SER A 625 -7.69 -31.78 -29.40
N PHE A 626 -7.89 -30.48 -29.13
CA PHE A 626 -8.04 -29.47 -30.18
C PHE A 626 -7.04 -28.31 -30.08
N ASN A 627 -6.66 -27.87 -28.88
CA ASN A 627 -5.77 -26.71 -28.69
C ASN A 627 -4.49 -26.74 -29.53
N PRO A 628 -3.78 -27.87 -29.71
CA PRO A 628 -2.59 -27.92 -30.57
C PRO A 628 -2.88 -27.75 -32.06
N PHE A 629 -4.11 -28.03 -32.50
CA PHE A 629 -4.49 -28.14 -33.91
C PHE A 629 -5.37 -27.00 -34.43
N PHE A 630 -5.72 -26.00 -33.60
CA PHE A 630 -6.63 -24.93 -34.01
C PHE A 630 -6.14 -24.18 -35.27
N ASN A 631 -4.83 -23.95 -35.39
CA ASN A 631 -4.21 -23.34 -36.57
C ASN A 631 -4.44 -24.20 -37.83
N ALA A 632 -4.25 -25.50 -37.72
CA ALA A 632 -4.44 -26.46 -38.81
C ALA A 632 -5.92 -26.56 -39.22
N TYR A 633 -6.84 -26.51 -38.25
CA TYR A 633 -8.29 -26.48 -38.50
C TYR A 633 -8.69 -25.29 -39.38
N PHE A 634 -8.29 -24.06 -39.03
CA PHE A 634 -8.62 -22.88 -39.83
C PHE A 634 -7.87 -22.84 -41.16
N ALA A 635 -6.62 -23.33 -41.21
CA ALA A 635 -5.89 -23.47 -42.46
C ALA A 635 -6.61 -24.41 -43.46
N ARG A 636 -7.17 -25.51 -42.97
CA ARG A 636 -7.98 -26.44 -43.78
C ARG A 636 -9.28 -25.81 -44.29
N LEU A 637 -9.88 -24.90 -43.52
CA LEU A 637 -11.00 -24.07 -43.96
C LEU A 637 -10.60 -22.98 -44.98
N ARG A 638 -9.35 -22.98 -45.46
CA ARG A 638 -8.78 -22.02 -46.43
C ARG A 638 -8.68 -20.60 -45.89
N PHE A 639 -8.58 -20.43 -44.57
CA PHE A 639 -8.34 -19.11 -44.00
C PHE A 639 -6.87 -18.72 -44.21
N PRO A 640 -6.59 -17.50 -44.69
CA PRO A 640 -5.21 -17.06 -44.86
C PRO A 640 -4.57 -16.77 -43.48
N VAL A 641 -3.24 -16.81 -43.41
CA VAL A 641 -2.47 -16.74 -42.16
C VAL A 641 -2.80 -15.48 -41.34
N GLU A 642 -3.04 -14.36 -42.02
CA GLU A 642 -3.41 -13.09 -41.38
C GLU A 642 -4.76 -13.22 -40.66
N ARG A 643 -5.71 -13.96 -41.23
CA ARG A 643 -7.03 -14.17 -40.64
C ARG A 643 -6.95 -15.14 -39.47
N ILE A 644 -6.11 -16.17 -39.53
CA ILE A 644 -5.85 -17.08 -38.40
C ILE A 644 -5.22 -16.30 -37.23
N GLY A 645 -4.24 -15.44 -37.52
CA GLY A 645 -3.65 -14.54 -36.52
C GLY A 645 -4.69 -13.61 -35.88
N LEU A 646 -5.58 -13.01 -36.68
CA LEU A 646 -6.69 -12.19 -36.18
C LEU A 646 -7.68 -12.97 -35.30
N ILE A 647 -8.00 -14.22 -35.67
CA ILE A 647 -8.86 -15.10 -34.88
C ILE A 647 -8.21 -15.42 -33.52
N PHE A 648 -6.91 -15.71 -33.50
CA PHE A 648 -6.16 -15.93 -32.26
C PHE A 648 -6.12 -14.66 -31.38
N SER A 649 -5.81 -13.50 -31.95
CA SER A 649 -5.82 -12.23 -31.21
C SER A 649 -7.21 -11.88 -30.66
N GLY A 650 -8.25 -12.08 -31.47
CA GLY A 650 -9.64 -11.86 -31.06
C GLY A 650 -10.05 -12.78 -29.91
N SER A 651 -9.67 -14.06 -29.95
CA SER A 651 -9.98 -15.00 -28.87
C SER A 651 -9.27 -14.64 -27.57
N GLN A 652 -8.02 -14.17 -27.62
CA GLN A 652 -7.28 -13.68 -26.45
C GLN A 652 -7.94 -12.45 -25.81
N LEU A 653 -8.43 -11.51 -26.63
CA LEU A 653 -9.17 -10.35 -26.13
C LEU A 653 -10.46 -10.77 -25.41
N THR A 654 -11.21 -11.71 -25.99
CA THR A 654 -12.42 -12.24 -25.36
C THR A 654 -12.10 -12.97 -24.05
N GLN A 655 -11.00 -13.74 -24.00
CA GLN A 655 -10.55 -14.42 -22.77
C GLN A 655 -10.29 -13.42 -21.63
N VAL A 656 -9.66 -12.27 -21.91
CA VAL A 656 -9.44 -11.23 -20.90
C VAL A 656 -10.78 -10.76 -20.32
N VAL A 657 -11.75 -10.45 -21.18
CA VAL A 657 -13.08 -9.99 -20.76
C VAL A 657 -13.79 -11.07 -19.95
N THR A 658 -13.78 -12.34 -20.39
CA THR A 658 -14.51 -13.41 -19.69
C THR A 658 -13.87 -13.81 -18.36
N VAL A 659 -12.54 -13.85 -18.26
CA VAL A 659 -11.84 -14.10 -16.98
C VAL A 659 -12.17 -13.02 -15.96
N LEU A 660 -12.25 -11.74 -16.36
CA LEU A 660 -12.67 -10.66 -15.46
C LEU A 660 -14.13 -10.79 -14.99
N LEU A 661 -14.98 -11.47 -15.76
CA LEU A 661 -16.37 -11.76 -15.40
C LEU A 661 -16.54 -13.04 -14.56
N ALA A 662 -15.50 -13.88 -14.43
CA ALA A 662 -15.57 -15.14 -13.67
C ALA A 662 -16.06 -14.98 -12.22
N PRO A 663 -15.63 -13.96 -11.43
CA PRO A 663 -16.12 -13.75 -10.07
C PRO A 663 -17.64 -13.53 -9.98
N LEU A 664 -18.26 -12.93 -11.00
CA LEU A 664 -19.71 -12.71 -11.04
C LEU A 664 -20.47 -14.03 -11.16
N VAL A 665 -19.93 -14.97 -11.95
CA VAL A 665 -20.51 -16.31 -12.10
C VAL A 665 -20.36 -17.09 -10.80
N PHE A 666 -19.18 -17.06 -10.17
CA PHE A 666 -18.96 -17.74 -8.88
C PHE A 666 -19.85 -17.19 -7.76
N ARG A 667 -20.08 -15.87 -7.73
CA ARG A 667 -21.00 -15.25 -6.75
C ARG A 667 -22.45 -15.69 -6.95
N LYS A 668 -22.89 -15.89 -8.20
CA LYS A 668 -24.27 -16.27 -8.51
C LYS A 668 -24.52 -17.78 -8.39
N ALA A 669 -23.58 -18.61 -8.83
CA ALA A 669 -23.76 -20.05 -8.96
C ALA A 669 -23.10 -20.87 -7.83
N GLY A 670 -22.16 -20.28 -7.10
CA GLY A 670 -21.19 -21.00 -6.26
C GLY A 670 -19.98 -21.49 -7.07
N LEU A 671 -18.89 -21.82 -6.37
CA LEU A 671 -17.59 -22.14 -7.01
C LEU A 671 -17.67 -23.38 -7.90
N VAL A 672 -18.17 -24.51 -7.38
CA VAL A 672 -18.22 -25.79 -8.12
C VAL A 672 -19.20 -25.71 -9.30
N ASN A 673 -20.43 -25.25 -9.07
CA ASN A 673 -21.42 -25.10 -10.15
C ASN A 673 -20.94 -24.09 -11.22
N GLY A 674 -20.26 -23.02 -10.82
CA GLY A 674 -19.66 -22.06 -11.75
C GLY A 674 -18.63 -22.70 -12.67
N ILE A 675 -17.73 -23.54 -12.12
CA ILE A 675 -16.77 -24.33 -12.92
C ILE A 675 -17.51 -25.26 -13.88
N VAL A 676 -18.52 -26.00 -13.39
CA VAL A 676 -19.31 -26.95 -14.19
C VAL A 676 -20.04 -26.24 -15.33
N TRP A 677 -20.64 -25.08 -15.10
CA TRP A 677 -21.29 -24.28 -16.15
C TRP A 677 -20.31 -23.82 -17.22
N MET A 678 -19.10 -23.39 -16.82
CA MET A 678 -18.05 -22.99 -17.77
C MET A 678 -17.54 -24.19 -18.59
N MET A 679 -17.38 -25.37 -17.96
CA MET A 679 -17.01 -26.60 -18.66
C MET A 679 -18.09 -27.05 -19.65
N ALA A 680 -19.37 -26.96 -19.26
CA ALA A 680 -20.49 -27.25 -20.16
C ALA A 680 -20.56 -26.25 -21.33
N ALA A 681 -20.38 -24.95 -21.06
CA ALA A 681 -20.33 -23.92 -22.10
C ALA A 681 -19.14 -24.13 -23.06
N THR A 682 -17.99 -24.59 -22.54
CA THR A 682 -16.83 -24.97 -23.36
C THR A 682 -17.15 -26.16 -24.25
N ALA A 683 -17.88 -27.16 -23.73
CA ALA A 683 -18.34 -28.28 -24.53
C ALA A 683 -19.32 -27.86 -25.63
N CYS A 684 -20.22 -26.92 -25.35
CA CYS A 684 -21.08 -26.32 -26.39
C CYS A 684 -20.25 -25.62 -27.47
N GLY A 685 -19.18 -24.92 -27.10
CA GLY A 685 -18.23 -24.32 -28.05
C GLY A 685 -17.54 -25.35 -28.95
N LEU A 686 -17.04 -26.45 -28.36
CA LEU A 686 -16.45 -27.57 -29.10
C LEU A 686 -17.46 -28.27 -30.02
N GLY A 687 -18.69 -28.49 -29.54
CA GLY A 687 -19.78 -29.04 -30.36
C GLY A 687 -20.18 -28.10 -31.50
N GLY A 688 -20.17 -26.79 -31.26
CA GLY A 688 -20.36 -25.78 -32.28
C GLY A 688 -19.26 -25.84 -33.36
N LEU A 689 -18.00 -26.02 -32.97
CA LEU A 689 -16.90 -26.21 -33.92
C LEU A 689 -17.00 -27.52 -34.72
N ALA A 690 -17.56 -28.57 -34.11
CA ALA A 690 -17.80 -29.85 -34.78
C ALA A 690 -18.85 -29.74 -35.89
N ALA A 691 -19.87 -28.89 -35.71
CA ALA A 691 -21.05 -28.80 -36.58
C ALA A 691 -20.95 -27.73 -37.69
N GLN A 692 -20.03 -26.76 -37.58
CA GLN A 692 -20.04 -25.55 -38.42
C GLN A 692 -18.89 -25.52 -39.44
N PRO A 693 -19.17 -25.56 -40.76
CA PRO A 693 -18.19 -25.18 -41.77
C PRO A 693 -18.22 -23.65 -42.03
N GLY A 694 -17.06 -23.00 -42.03
CA GLY A 694 -16.90 -21.61 -42.49
C GLY A 694 -16.82 -20.55 -41.39
N ALA A 695 -17.38 -19.35 -41.63
CA ALA A 695 -17.17 -18.18 -40.75
C ALA A 695 -17.77 -18.34 -39.34
N ALA A 696 -18.83 -19.16 -39.18
CA ALA A 696 -19.43 -19.46 -37.89
C ALA A 696 -18.47 -20.22 -36.94
N ALA A 697 -17.48 -20.93 -37.48
CA ALA A 697 -16.45 -21.59 -36.70
C ALA A 697 -15.56 -20.60 -35.93
N VAL A 698 -15.45 -19.35 -36.39
CA VAL A 698 -14.72 -18.30 -35.66
C VAL A 698 -15.43 -17.97 -34.35
N LEU A 699 -16.74 -17.79 -34.38
CA LEU A 699 -17.53 -17.49 -33.18
C LEU A 699 -17.49 -18.67 -32.20
N ALA A 700 -17.64 -19.89 -32.71
CA ALA A 700 -17.56 -21.10 -31.90
C ALA A 700 -16.17 -21.28 -31.24
N TYR A 701 -15.09 -20.97 -31.96
CA TYR A 701 -13.72 -20.98 -31.41
C TYR A 701 -13.51 -19.91 -30.34
N VAL A 702 -13.97 -18.68 -30.59
CA VAL A 702 -13.86 -17.59 -29.62
C VAL A 702 -14.64 -17.93 -28.35
N ALA A 703 -15.86 -18.46 -28.47
CA ALA A 703 -16.65 -18.92 -27.34
C ALA A 703 -15.97 -20.07 -26.58
N TYR A 704 -15.49 -21.08 -27.30
CA TYR A 704 -14.73 -22.20 -26.74
C TYR A 704 -13.54 -21.73 -25.89
N MET A 705 -12.66 -20.89 -26.47
CA MET A 705 -11.48 -20.39 -25.78
C MET A 705 -11.85 -19.50 -24.59
N ALA A 706 -12.88 -18.67 -24.72
CA ALA A 706 -13.34 -17.78 -23.67
C ALA A 706 -13.83 -18.53 -22.43
N PHE A 707 -14.66 -19.57 -22.62
CA PHE A 707 -15.20 -20.36 -21.51
C PHE A 707 -14.17 -21.31 -20.91
N GLN A 708 -13.27 -21.87 -21.73
CA GLN A 708 -12.18 -22.72 -21.23
C GLN A 708 -11.34 -21.94 -20.21
N TRP A 709 -10.82 -20.78 -20.61
CA TRP A 709 -9.95 -19.98 -19.74
C TRP A 709 -10.68 -19.30 -18.58
N MET A 710 -11.97 -19.00 -18.74
CA MET A 710 -12.81 -18.51 -17.64
C MET A 710 -12.93 -19.52 -16.48
N SER A 711 -12.76 -20.82 -16.75
CA SER A 711 -12.82 -21.88 -15.72
C SER A 711 -11.55 -21.97 -14.85
N GLU A 712 -10.39 -21.51 -15.35
CA GLU A 712 -9.08 -21.65 -14.70
C GLU A 712 -8.99 -21.00 -13.30
N PRO A 713 -9.47 -19.75 -13.09
CA PRO A 713 -9.49 -19.15 -11.76
C PRO A 713 -10.29 -19.97 -10.74
N GLY A 714 -11.39 -20.57 -11.18
CA GLY A 714 -12.25 -21.41 -10.36
C GLY A 714 -11.56 -22.71 -9.96
N LEU A 715 -10.97 -23.41 -10.94
CA LEU A 715 -10.17 -24.64 -10.73
C LEU A 715 -9.01 -24.40 -9.76
N SER A 716 -8.25 -23.32 -9.98
CA SER A 716 -7.14 -22.92 -9.12
C SER A 716 -7.60 -22.62 -7.69
N THR A 717 -8.69 -21.87 -7.53
CA THR A 717 -9.25 -21.52 -6.22
C THR A 717 -9.77 -22.75 -5.49
N LEU A 718 -10.45 -23.66 -6.19
CA LEU A 718 -10.97 -24.90 -5.62
C LEU A 718 -9.84 -25.79 -5.08
N LEU A 719 -8.74 -25.93 -5.84
CA LEU A 719 -7.58 -26.70 -5.41
C LEU A 719 -6.89 -26.06 -4.19
N MET A 720 -6.68 -24.74 -4.20
CA MET A 720 -5.94 -24.04 -3.15
C MET A 720 -6.72 -23.92 -1.83
N ASN A 721 -8.05 -23.84 -1.88
CA ASN A 721 -8.90 -23.74 -0.69
C ASN A 721 -9.02 -25.06 0.08
N GLN A 722 -8.77 -26.20 -0.58
CA GLN A 722 -8.99 -27.54 -0.04
C GLN A 722 -7.68 -28.27 0.32
N VAL A 723 -6.54 -27.61 0.12
CA VAL A 723 -5.21 -28.14 0.42
C VAL A 723 -4.52 -27.26 1.46
N ALA A 724 -3.94 -27.88 2.49
CA ALA A 724 -3.20 -27.18 3.54
C ALA A 724 -2.03 -26.38 2.95
N GLU A 725 -1.71 -25.23 3.55
CA GLU A 725 -0.72 -24.29 3.02
C GLU A 725 0.65 -24.92 2.73
N ARG A 726 1.12 -25.81 3.62
CA ARG A 726 2.36 -26.59 3.47
C ARG A 726 2.35 -27.59 2.30
N GLU A 727 1.17 -28.01 1.84
CA GLU A 727 0.98 -29.02 0.79
C GLU A 727 0.62 -28.41 -0.57
N ARG A 728 0.32 -27.10 -0.65
CA ARG A 728 -0.08 -26.40 -1.89
C ARG A 728 0.95 -26.51 -3.01
N GLY A 729 2.24 -26.50 -2.67
CA GLY A 729 3.32 -26.68 -3.63
C GLY A 729 3.32 -28.08 -4.27
N GLY A 730 3.08 -29.13 -3.47
CA GLY A 730 2.94 -30.51 -3.94
C GLY A 730 1.66 -30.72 -4.77
N ALA A 731 0.54 -30.15 -4.33
CA ALA A 731 -0.73 -30.20 -5.08
C ALA A 731 -0.61 -29.54 -6.46
N SER A 732 0.02 -28.37 -6.55
CA SER A 732 0.20 -27.66 -7.82
C SER A 732 1.09 -28.46 -8.78
N ALA A 733 2.17 -29.09 -8.28
CA ALA A 733 3.03 -29.94 -9.10
C ALA A 733 2.28 -31.15 -9.67
N LEU A 734 1.46 -31.81 -8.84
CA LEU A 734 0.63 -32.93 -9.30
C LEU A 734 -0.45 -32.49 -10.30
N ASN A 735 -1.04 -31.31 -10.10
CA ASN A 735 -1.98 -30.70 -11.04
C ASN A 735 -1.34 -30.51 -12.42
N TYR A 736 -0.14 -29.93 -12.50
CA TYR A 736 0.57 -29.78 -13.78
C TYR A 736 0.94 -31.12 -14.42
N LEU A 737 1.39 -32.09 -13.62
CA LEU A 737 1.73 -33.42 -14.12
C LEU A 737 0.54 -34.09 -14.79
N VAL A 738 -0.63 -34.06 -14.14
CA VAL A 738 -1.88 -34.63 -14.68
C VAL A 738 -2.31 -33.86 -15.93
N ALA A 739 -2.30 -32.53 -15.90
CA ALA A 739 -2.67 -31.70 -17.05
C ALA A 739 -1.80 -32.01 -18.28
N PHE A 740 -0.48 -31.97 -18.14
CA PHE A 740 0.43 -32.22 -19.26
C PHE A 740 0.36 -33.67 -19.74
N SER A 741 0.25 -34.66 -18.85
CA SER A 741 0.11 -36.06 -19.26
C SER A 741 -1.16 -36.29 -20.08
N ALA A 742 -2.29 -35.73 -19.63
CA ALA A 742 -3.56 -35.81 -20.35
C ALA A 742 -3.49 -35.08 -21.71
N GLN A 743 -2.91 -33.89 -21.76
CA GLN A 743 -2.74 -33.14 -23.01
C GLN A 743 -1.79 -33.83 -24.00
N ALA A 744 -0.73 -34.51 -23.53
CA ALA A 744 0.17 -35.27 -24.38
C ALA A 744 -0.54 -36.43 -25.09
N LEU A 745 -1.31 -37.20 -24.32
CA LEU A 745 -2.14 -38.28 -24.83
C LEU A 745 -3.22 -37.75 -25.78
N ALA A 746 -3.86 -36.64 -25.42
CA ALA A 746 -4.87 -35.99 -26.25
C ALA A 746 -4.32 -35.55 -27.61
N ALA A 747 -3.16 -34.87 -27.62
CA ALA A 747 -2.54 -34.37 -28.83
C ALA A 747 -2.12 -35.51 -29.77
N TRP A 748 -1.50 -36.56 -29.22
CA TRP A 748 -1.10 -37.74 -30.00
C TRP A 748 -2.31 -38.49 -30.57
N GLY A 749 -3.28 -38.82 -29.71
CA GLY A 749 -4.48 -39.55 -30.11
C GLY A 749 -5.33 -38.76 -31.10
N SER A 750 -5.52 -37.47 -30.86
CA SER A 750 -6.31 -36.61 -31.75
C SER A 750 -5.63 -36.42 -33.10
N GLY A 751 -4.30 -36.28 -33.18
CA GLY A 751 -3.60 -36.22 -34.47
C GLY A 751 -3.88 -37.45 -35.35
N ALA A 752 -3.84 -38.65 -34.76
CA ALA A 752 -4.15 -39.89 -35.46
C ALA A 752 -5.65 -39.99 -35.84
N LEU A 753 -6.55 -39.59 -34.93
CA LEU A 753 -7.99 -39.64 -35.17
C LEU A 753 -8.46 -38.58 -36.19
N LEU A 754 -7.85 -37.39 -36.20
CA LEU A 754 -8.14 -36.33 -37.16
C LEU A 754 -7.80 -36.77 -38.59
N ALA A 755 -6.68 -37.46 -38.77
CA ALA A 755 -6.28 -38.01 -40.06
C ALA A 755 -7.27 -39.07 -40.61
N ARG A 756 -7.95 -39.80 -39.71
CA ARG A 756 -8.86 -40.92 -40.08
C ARG A 756 -10.34 -40.54 -40.12
N PHE A 757 -10.81 -39.73 -39.18
CA PHE A 757 -12.24 -39.42 -38.96
C PHE A 757 -12.57 -37.94 -39.18
N GLY A 758 -11.57 -37.07 -39.35
CA GLY A 758 -11.75 -35.63 -39.55
C GLY A 758 -12.11 -34.86 -38.28
N TYR A 759 -12.13 -33.52 -38.40
CA TYR A 759 -12.32 -32.61 -37.27
C TYR A 759 -13.69 -32.73 -36.60
N GLY A 760 -14.77 -32.92 -37.36
CA GLY A 760 -16.13 -32.99 -36.79
C GLY A 760 -16.28 -34.09 -35.73
N ALA A 761 -15.85 -35.31 -36.05
CA ALA A 761 -15.94 -36.44 -35.12
C ALA A 761 -15.05 -36.27 -33.89
N VAL A 762 -13.81 -35.79 -34.07
CA VAL A 762 -12.86 -35.58 -32.97
C VAL A 762 -13.34 -34.46 -32.04
N LEU A 763 -13.86 -33.35 -32.59
CA LEU A 763 -14.39 -32.24 -31.80
C LEU A 763 -15.69 -32.60 -31.06
N ALA A 764 -16.56 -33.40 -31.67
CA ALA A 764 -17.73 -33.95 -31.00
C ALA A 764 -17.33 -34.88 -29.84
N GLY A 765 -16.31 -35.72 -30.04
CA GLY A 765 -15.71 -36.54 -28.98
C GLY A 765 -15.14 -35.69 -27.84
N ALA A 766 -14.37 -34.64 -28.17
CA ALA A 766 -13.84 -33.70 -27.19
C ALA A 766 -14.94 -32.96 -26.41
N ALA A 767 -16.03 -32.56 -27.06
CA ALA A 767 -17.20 -32.00 -26.40
C ALA A 767 -17.84 -33.00 -25.41
N GLY A 768 -17.96 -34.27 -25.81
CA GLY A 768 -18.43 -35.35 -24.94
C GLY A 768 -17.53 -35.53 -23.71
N LEU A 769 -16.21 -35.53 -23.88
CA LEU A 769 -15.25 -35.60 -22.78
C LEU A 769 -15.36 -34.38 -21.84
N ALA A 770 -15.56 -33.18 -22.39
CA ALA A 770 -15.75 -31.97 -21.59
C ALA A 770 -17.07 -32.00 -20.78
N LEU A 771 -18.17 -32.50 -21.35
CA LEU A 771 -19.43 -32.72 -20.63
C LEU A 771 -19.30 -33.79 -19.55
N ALA A 772 -18.60 -34.88 -19.85
CA ALA A 772 -18.31 -35.92 -18.87
C ALA A 772 -17.45 -35.38 -17.71
N ALA A 773 -16.45 -34.54 -18.01
CA ALA A 773 -15.66 -33.86 -16.98
C ALA A 773 -16.54 -32.94 -16.10
N ALA A 774 -17.43 -32.16 -16.72
CA ALA A 774 -18.38 -31.30 -16.01
C ALA A 774 -19.32 -32.11 -15.09
N GLY A 775 -19.87 -33.22 -15.59
CA GLY A 775 -20.73 -34.13 -14.83
C GLY A 775 -19.98 -34.78 -13.66
N LEU A 776 -18.75 -35.26 -13.89
CA LEU A 776 -17.91 -35.82 -12.83
C LEU A 776 -17.52 -34.77 -11.78
N PHE A 777 -17.22 -33.53 -12.17
CA PHE A 777 -17.01 -32.42 -11.23
C PHE A 777 -18.26 -32.19 -10.37
N GLN A 778 -19.45 -32.22 -10.96
CA GLN A 778 -20.71 -32.06 -10.24
C GLN A 778 -20.98 -33.20 -9.26
N VAL A 779 -20.77 -34.45 -9.68
CA VAL A 779 -21.04 -35.65 -8.86
C VAL A 779 -20.01 -35.80 -7.74
N LEU A 780 -18.72 -35.66 -8.05
CA LEU A 780 -17.65 -35.94 -7.09
C LEU A 780 -17.40 -34.79 -6.10
N LEU A 781 -17.70 -33.54 -6.50
CA LEU A 781 -17.39 -32.34 -5.72
C LEU A 781 -18.60 -31.43 -5.42
N GLY A 782 -19.75 -31.60 -6.08
CA GLY A 782 -20.92 -30.73 -5.91
C GLY A 782 -21.82 -31.03 -4.70
N HIS A 783 -21.79 -32.24 -4.14
CA HIS A 783 -22.76 -32.69 -3.13
C HIS A 783 -22.46 -32.32 -1.65
N ARG A 784 -21.41 -31.54 -1.36
CA ARG A 784 -20.97 -31.28 0.02
C ARG A 784 -21.34 -29.93 0.64
N ASN A 785 -22.06 -29.06 -0.07
CA ASN A 785 -22.65 -27.88 0.58
C ASN A 785 -23.79 -28.23 1.56
N SER A 786 -24.35 -29.44 1.49
CA SER A 786 -25.46 -29.90 2.35
C SER A 786 -24.99 -30.49 3.69
N GLU A 787 -23.78 -31.06 3.77
CA GLU A 787 -23.25 -31.65 5.02
C GLU A 787 -22.70 -30.56 5.98
N GLY A 788 -22.19 -29.45 5.44
CA GLY A 788 -21.69 -28.33 6.24
C GLY A 788 -22.79 -27.53 6.95
N SER A 789 -23.98 -27.42 6.35
CA SER A 789 -25.14 -26.78 6.99
C SER A 789 -25.76 -27.67 8.08
N LEU A 790 -25.76 -29.00 7.89
CA LEU A 790 -26.27 -29.96 8.87
C LEU A 790 -25.33 -30.13 10.09
N ARG A 791 -24.02 -29.99 9.92
CA ARG A 791 -23.07 -29.95 11.05
C ARG A 791 -23.12 -28.64 11.84
N ARG A 792 -23.26 -27.48 11.18
CA ARG A 792 -23.45 -26.19 11.87
C ARG A 792 -24.77 -26.11 12.66
N ALA A 793 -25.77 -26.89 12.28
CA ALA A 793 -27.03 -26.99 13.01
C ALA A 793 -26.96 -27.93 14.23
N ARG A 794 -25.89 -28.74 14.38
CA ARG A 794 -25.76 -29.72 15.47
C ARG A 794 -24.76 -29.32 16.57
N ASP A 795 -23.81 -28.43 16.31
CA ASP A 795 -22.87 -27.93 17.33
C ASP A 795 -22.81 -26.39 17.34
N PRO A 796 -23.58 -25.71 18.21
CA PRO A 796 -23.53 -24.26 18.38
C PRO A 796 -22.23 -23.76 19.02
N GLU A 797 -21.51 -24.60 19.76
CA GLU A 797 -20.32 -24.20 20.53
C GLU A 797 -19.06 -23.98 19.66
N ALA A 798 -18.97 -24.58 18.48
CA ALA A 798 -17.83 -24.37 17.59
C ALA A 798 -17.87 -23.02 16.84
N ALA A 799 -18.99 -22.30 16.88
CA ALA A 799 -19.13 -20.99 16.23
C ALA A 799 -18.55 -19.83 17.07
N ALA A 800 -18.34 -20.04 18.37
CA ALA A 800 -17.87 -18.99 19.29
C ALA A 800 -16.35 -18.81 19.35
N SER A 801 -15.55 -19.72 18.78
CA SER A 801 -14.09 -19.69 18.87
C SER A 801 -13.38 -19.15 17.62
N SER A 802 -14.10 -18.54 16.67
CA SER A 802 -13.52 -17.98 15.44
C SER A 802 -14.06 -16.62 15.01
N SER A 803 -14.46 -15.78 15.99
CA SER A 803 -14.70 -14.34 15.77
C SER A 803 -13.46 -13.51 16.08
#